data_AF-B1N6R2-F1
#
_entry.id   AF-B1N6R2-F1
#
_cell.length_a   1.000
_cell.length_b   1.000
_cell.length_c   1.000
_cell.angle_alpha   90.00
_cell.angle_beta   90.00
_cell.angle_gamma   90.00
#
_symmetry.space_group_name_H-M   'P 1'
#
loop_
_entity.id
_entity.type
_entity.pdbx_description
1 polymer ?
#
loop_
_entity_poly.entity_id
_entity_poly.type
_entity_poly.pdbx_seq_one_letter_code
_entity_poly.pdbx_strand_id
1 'polypeptide(L)'
;MGTARIETHAAQQFAVGDPGRCEEAVVSAYEVVGGQHLAEVVTRGDRGVAFRFATGPEASLNFAAHALQRRGRHDSLGGATDSEQHVDAGLVPRGGDGAEDVAVLDELDPRPGAANFLDQVLVALAIENHDGEVAHRFVFGASYPTEVLCGAGGDVDRSGGIGADRDLLHVHARTRVEHRVTLGDGDHRNGIAQTQRGEGGAIDRIDGDVGLRAAAVAHGLAVEEHRCVVLLAFADDDEAVHRDGGEHGAHGLDCCAVGTVLVAAAHPSRCCQRSGFGDADQLECEVPVGLLRMAVGHGTTVVPPTPATDTLSAVPGPTVTRCLAQRDLSEPRLDPTGVRVAFGASHDGVGSLRLVELATGVESEWPLSPTPALGRGMSGGCFRWLPDGSGIVYAAKDGGVWEASLPDAGAAEACRIDTHHEGVFSSLHCIAVSEDARFVAAVDSLTSMVVIERATGITRKVVHQHEFSLDPMWHRDTVYWQSWSPPHMPWDEAEIWCATAPDFRARRIAALPGVSLQQVAVSVAGELGAMNDANGRLRPGVVDAGMVTPLLLSGEPCDCAGAQWGGGGRSWCWSPDGTRYLVARNLAGFGDLAVVDRASGAVTTLARAVHGGVSWTPHGIVALRSGAVTPTQVVLFDPVSFERRVLAMSELPCIDGPWSACDLVEPTAGTVDGIPFRLYEPNDPSEASHLLVWVHGGPTDQWQVTFMPRIAHWVGRGCRVLVVDHRGTTGHGRAFQQALNGHWGEYDTADVITVAEHAHAEGWGTPSRTVVIGGSAGGFSSLNAAGERPDLFAGVVALYPVVDLADATERSWNYEQHSIAVLVGDTSVNSELYYRRSPLSKLDKLSQAKVLLMHGDQDEAVPLDHSILIADQLRRRGGDVAFHVFEGEGHGFRLRVNQEREYALIGEFLQTL
;
A
#
# COMPACT_ATOMS: atom_id res chain seq x y z
N MET A 1 40.54 24.27 -45.59
CA MET A 1 40.60 24.16 -47.07
C MET A 1 39.56 23.10 -47.44
N GLY A 2 38.55 23.27 -48.31
CA GLY A 2 38.06 24.41 -49.12
C GLY A 2 37.67 23.93 -50.53
N THR A 3 36.62 24.39 -51.25
CA THR A 3 35.52 25.34 -50.93
C THR A 3 34.50 25.34 -52.09
N ALA A 4 33.19 25.17 -51.82
CA ALA A 4 32.03 25.49 -52.69
C ALA A 4 30.75 25.44 -51.81
N ARG A 5 29.94 26.47 -51.54
CA ARG A 5 29.61 27.77 -52.21
C ARG A 5 28.68 27.57 -53.42
N ILE A 6 27.55 28.27 -53.62
CA ILE A 6 27.04 29.65 -53.31
C ILE A 6 25.51 29.56 -53.03
N GLU A 7 24.74 30.41 -52.32
CA GLU A 7 24.86 31.28 -51.10
C GLU A 7 23.52 32.10 -50.93
N THR A 8 22.88 32.14 -49.74
CA THR A 8 21.92 33.21 -49.23
C THR A 8 20.49 33.37 -49.81
N HIS A 9 19.47 34.06 -49.22
CA HIS A 9 19.19 34.60 -47.85
C HIS A 9 17.64 34.72 -47.58
N ALA A 10 17.21 35.27 -46.43
CA ALA A 10 15.81 35.38 -45.96
C ALA A 10 15.38 36.82 -45.56
N ALA A 11 14.07 37.09 -45.40
CA ALA A 11 13.53 38.33 -44.77
C ALA A 11 12.05 38.23 -44.31
N GLN A 12 11.75 38.82 -43.13
CA GLN A 12 10.53 39.60 -42.70
C GLN A 12 9.11 39.01 -42.91
N GLN A 13 8.23 38.86 -41.90
CA GLN A 13 7.56 39.79 -40.94
C GLN A 13 6.19 40.35 -41.39
N PHE A 14 5.31 40.64 -40.41
CA PHE A 14 3.86 40.98 -40.47
C PHE A 14 2.93 39.80 -40.85
N ALA A 15 1.81 39.45 -40.18
CA ALA A 15 0.96 39.96 -39.08
C ALA A 15 -0.37 40.66 -39.46
N VAL A 16 -1.42 40.36 -38.67
CA VAL A 16 -2.81 40.91 -38.66
C VAL A 16 -3.76 40.42 -39.79
N GLY A 17 -4.96 39.92 -39.44
CA GLY A 17 -5.99 39.54 -40.43
C GLY A 17 -7.16 38.66 -39.94
N ASP A 18 -7.96 39.14 -38.97
CA ASP A 18 -9.20 38.50 -38.46
C ASP A 18 -10.46 39.05 -39.21
N PRO A 19 -11.71 38.62 -38.95
CA PRO A 19 -12.35 37.31 -39.18
C PRO A 19 -13.52 37.35 -40.22
N GLY A 20 -14.13 36.18 -40.49
CA GLY A 20 -15.56 36.02 -40.15
C GLY A 20 -16.64 35.64 -41.19
N ARG A 21 -17.81 35.30 -40.60
CA ARG A 21 -19.18 35.13 -41.15
C ARG A 21 -19.62 33.77 -41.74
N CYS A 22 -20.91 33.51 -41.52
CA CYS A 22 -21.67 32.32 -41.89
C CYS A 22 -22.67 32.61 -43.04
N GLU A 23 -23.35 31.53 -43.45
CA GLU A 23 -24.78 31.44 -43.81
C GLU A 23 -25.30 31.66 -45.26
N GLU A 24 -26.22 30.73 -45.60
CA GLU A 24 -27.28 30.70 -46.64
C GLU A 24 -26.95 30.74 -48.17
N ALA A 25 -27.68 30.06 -49.09
CA ALA A 25 -28.55 28.85 -49.06
C ALA A 25 -29.10 28.51 -50.49
N VAL A 26 -29.85 27.39 -50.61
CA VAL A 26 -30.94 27.04 -51.59
C VAL A 26 -30.61 26.52 -53.03
N VAL A 27 -31.57 25.71 -53.55
CA VAL A 27 -31.89 25.20 -54.93
C VAL A 27 -30.92 24.20 -55.62
N SER A 28 -31.37 23.19 -56.39
CA SER A 28 -32.71 22.64 -56.76
C SER A 28 -32.57 21.17 -57.28
N ALA A 29 -33.33 20.15 -56.82
CA ALA A 29 -34.71 19.73 -57.17
C ALA A 29 -34.82 18.67 -58.31
N TYR A 30 -36.03 18.07 -58.48
CA TYR A 30 -36.45 16.92 -59.34
C TYR A 30 -36.14 15.50 -58.79
N GLU A 31 -36.97 14.43 -58.88
CA GLU A 31 -38.39 14.09 -59.15
C GLU A 31 -38.42 12.53 -59.38
N VAL A 32 -39.46 11.68 -59.27
CA VAL A 32 -40.81 11.68 -58.62
C VAL A 32 -41.39 10.22 -58.59
N VAL A 33 -42.49 9.94 -57.86
CA VAL A 33 -43.22 8.63 -57.64
C VAL A 33 -42.42 7.45 -57.01
N GLY A 34 -42.94 6.54 -56.16
CA GLY A 34 -44.20 6.46 -55.38
C GLY A 34 -44.99 5.13 -55.56
N GLY A 35 -45.45 4.46 -54.48
CA GLY A 35 -46.40 3.33 -54.61
C GLY A 35 -46.65 2.37 -53.41
N GLN A 36 -47.83 2.51 -52.78
CA GLN A 36 -48.69 1.49 -52.12
C GLN A 36 -48.29 0.70 -50.83
N HIS A 37 -49.33 0.41 -50.03
CA HIS A 37 -49.39 -0.49 -48.86
C HIS A 37 -50.23 -1.75 -49.18
N LEU A 38 -50.06 -2.82 -48.37
CA LEU A 38 -51.06 -3.75 -47.75
C LEU A 38 -50.32 -5.06 -47.42
N ALA A 39 -50.32 -5.72 -46.25
CA ALA A 39 -51.15 -5.80 -45.03
C ALA A 39 -52.16 -6.98 -44.97
N GLU A 40 -51.90 -7.95 -44.08
CA GLU A 40 -52.86 -8.91 -43.47
C GLU A 40 -52.32 -9.33 -42.07
N VAL A 41 -53.06 -9.10 -40.96
CA VAL A 41 -54.06 -9.97 -40.27
C VAL A 41 -53.39 -10.87 -39.19
N VAL A 42 -53.50 -10.60 -37.87
CA VAL A 42 -54.66 -10.65 -36.91
C VAL A 42 -55.00 -12.12 -36.53
N THR A 43 -55.14 -12.58 -35.27
CA THR A 43 -55.86 -12.14 -34.03
C THR A 43 -55.07 -12.56 -32.75
N ARG A 44 -55.04 -11.87 -31.58
CA ARG A 44 -56.08 -11.50 -30.56
C ARG A 44 -56.53 -12.68 -29.67
N GLY A 45 -56.83 -12.56 -28.37
CA GLY A 45 -56.90 -11.43 -27.40
C GLY A 45 -56.86 -11.98 -25.96
N ASP A 46 -57.44 -11.44 -24.88
CA ASP A 46 -58.33 -10.29 -24.52
C ASP A 46 -58.46 -10.47 -22.95
N ARG A 47 -58.41 -9.59 -21.92
CA ARG A 47 -58.56 -8.13 -21.59
C ARG A 47 -57.91 -7.89 -20.18
N GLY A 48 -57.86 -6.69 -19.56
CA GLY A 48 -58.10 -5.32 -20.06
C GLY A 48 -58.76 -4.32 -19.07
N VAL A 49 -58.82 -3.05 -19.52
CA VAL A 49 -59.83 -1.99 -19.26
C VAL A 49 -59.83 -1.19 -17.93
N ALA A 50 -59.44 0.10 -18.03
CA ALA A 50 -60.22 1.26 -17.56
C ALA A 50 -59.78 2.55 -18.33
N PHE A 51 -60.59 3.62 -18.35
CA PHE A 51 -60.41 4.82 -19.21
C PHE A 51 -60.88 6.11 -18.51
N ARG A 52 -60.24 7.27 -18.78
CA ARG A 52 -60.91 8.59 -18.98
C ARG A 52 -59.95 9.70 -19.49
N PHE A 53 -60.51 10.89 -19.76
CA PHE A 53 -60.01 11.90 -20.72
C PHE A 53 -59.43 13.19 -20.12
N ALA A 54 -58.68 13.89 -20.97
CA ALA A 54 -57.95 15.16 -20.78
C ALA A 54 -58.78 16.44 -20.54
N THR A 55 -58.09 17.51 -20.12
CA THR A 55 -58.17 18.88 -20.71
C THR A 55 -56.89 19.69 -20.41
N GLY A 56 -56.53 20.63 -21.30
CA GLY A 56 -55.48 21.65 -21.10
C GLY A 56 -55.97 22.92 -20.38
N PRO A 57 -55.23 24.07 -20.44
CA PRO A 57 -55.01 24.75 -21.73
C PRO A 57 -53.61 25.40 -21.94
N GLU A 58 -53.37 25.88 -23.18
CA GLU A 58 -52.28 26.79 -23.58
C GLU A 58 -52.72 28.29 -23.54
N ALA A 59 -51.82 29.16 -24.05
CA ALA A 59 -52.00 30.55 -24.53
C ALA A 59 -51.69 31.71 -23.54
N SER A 60 -51.11 32.86 -23.95
CA SER A 60 -50.39 33.22 -25.20
C SER A 60 -49.75 34.63 -25.14
N LEU A 61 -48.78 34.88 -26.02
CA LEU A 61 -48.47 36.16 -26.72
C LEU A 61 -48.14 37.47 -25.94
N ASN A 62 -46.93 37.97 -26.26
CA ASN A 62 -46.59 39.33 -26.72
C ASN A 62 -46.19 40.51 -25.79
N PHE A 63 -45.19 41.22 -26.33
CA PHE A 63 -44.93 42.67 -26.37
C PHE A 63 -44.03 43.42 -25.35
N ALA A 64 -43.24 44.31 -25.97
CA ALA A 64 -42.77 45.62 -25.51
C ALA A 64 -41.60 45.70 -24.51
N ALA A 65 -40.41 45.75 -25.11
CA ALA A 65 -39.22 46.36 -24.54
C ALA A 65 -39.45 47.79 -24.01
N HIS A 66 -38.61 48.22 -23.07
CA HIS A 66 -38.15 49.60 -22.99
C HIS A 66 -36.65 49.66 -22.70
N ALA A 67 -35.91 50.42 -23.51
CA ALA A 67 -34.48 50.62 -23.35
C ALA A 67 -34.17 51.96 -22.68
N LEU A 68 -33.05 52.05 -21.97
CA LEU A 68 -32.31 53.29 -21.78
C LEU A 68 -30.79 53.00 -21.67
N GLN A 69 -29.97 54.02 -21.90
CA GLN A 69 -28.62 53.86 -22.43
C GLN A 69 -27.52 54.54 -21.60
N ARG A 70 -26.35 53.88 -21.55
CA ARG A 70 -25.00 54.47 -21.32
C ARG A 70 -24.80 55.05 -19.90
N ARG A 71 -23.59 55.18 -19.34
CA ARG A 71 -22.18 55.14 -19.84
C ARG A 71 -21.35 54.27 -18.85
N GLY A 72 -20.16 53.74 -19.13
CA GLY A 72 -19.27 53.86 -20.31
C GLY A 72 -17.89 54.43 -19.93
N ARG A 73 -16.79 53.81 -20.43
CA ARG A 73 -15.35 53.96 -20.05
C ARG A 73 -14.93 53.14 -18.82
N HIS A 74 -13.68 52.69 -18.69
CA HIS A 74 -12.72 52.16 -19.69
C HIS A 74 -11.61 51.38 -18.95
N ASP A 75 -10.88 50.59 -19.71
CA ASP A 75 -9.81 49.65 -19.34
C ASP A 75 -8.61 50.31 -18.62
N SER A 76 -7.90 49.54 -17.79
CA SER A 76 -6.44 49.32 -17.96
C SER A 76 -5.98 48.06 -17.22
N LEU A 77 -4.89 47.45 -17.69
CA LEU A 77 -4.26 46.24 -17.13
C LEU A 77 -2.92 46.57 -16.46
N GLY A 78 -2.60 45.81 -15.40
CA GLY A 78 -1.24 45.32 -15.15
C GLY A 78 -0.28 46.19 -14.32
N GLY A 79 0.73 45.51 -13.75
CA GLY A 79 1.86 46.11 -13.02
C GLY A 79 1.87 45.73 -11.54
N ALA A 80 2.81 44.88 -11.14
CA ALA A 80 3.10 44.57 -9.74
C ALA A 80 4.34 45.34 -9.26
N THR A 81 4.45 45.55 -7.95
CA THR A 81 5.72 45.82 -7.23
C THR A 81 5.53 45.52 -5.75
N ASP A 82 6.55 44.94 -5.13
CA ASP A 82 6.64 44.69 -3.69
C ASP A 82 6.80 45.99 -2.87
N SER A 83 6.56 45.91 -1.56
CA SER A 83 7.53 46.41 -0.56
C SER A 83 7.13 46.05 0.87
N GLU A 84 8.13 45.87 1.72
CA GLU A 84 8.04 45.53 3.14
C GLU A 84 7.44 46.68 3.98
N GLN A 85 6.84 46.36 5.14
CA GLN A 85 6.81 47.28 6.28
C GLN A 85 7.09 46.55 7.60
N HIS A 86 8.19 46.92 8.24
CA HIS A 86 8.45 46.65 9.66
C HIS A 86 7.40 47.32 10.55
N VAL A 87 7.10 46.68 11.69
CA VAL A 87 6.56 47.32 12.89
C VAL A 87 7.47 46.95 14.06
N ASP A 88 7.89 47.92 14.86
CA ASP A 88 8.84 47.70 15.96
C ASP A 88 8.64 48.71 17.13
N ALA A 89 9.21 48.37 18.28
CA ALA A 89 9.42 49.15 19.51
C ALA A 89 8.18 49.48 20.39
N GLY A 90 8.07 48.75 21.52
CA GLY A 90 7.09 48.98 22.60
C GLY A 90 7.56 48.49 23.98
N LEU A 91 8.73 48.93 24.46
CA LEU A 91 9.36 48.46 25.71
C LEU A 91 8.66 48.95 27.00
N VAL A 92 8.61 48.09 28.05
CA VAL A 92 9.16 48.31 29.43
C VAL A 92 8.74 47.15 30.38
N PRO A 93 9.56 46.71 31.38
CA PRO A 93 9.51 45.30 31.84
C PRO A 93 9.31 45.06 33.35
N ARG A 94 9.07 43.78 33.71
CA ARG A 94 9.41 43.01 34.94
C ARG A 94 8.51 41.75 35.00
N GLY A 95 8.94 40.54 35.38
CA GLY A 95 10.26 40.01 35.74
C GLY A 95 10.11 38.88 36.79
N GLY A 96 10.89 37.80 36.71
CA GLY A 96 10.84 36.70 37.69
C GLY A 96 11.42 35.38 37.17
N ASP A 97 12.47 34.90 37.82
CA ASP A 97 13.36 33.80 37.44
C ASP A 97 12.69 32.40 37.33
N GLY A 98 13.22 31.57 36.42
CA GLY A 98 12.96 30.13 36.32
C GLY A 98 13.84 29.54 35.21
N ALA A 99 14.69 28.55 35.54
CA ALA A 99 15.75 28.08 34.64
C ALA A 99 15.57 26.62 34.23
N GLU A 100 15.82 26.32 32.96
CA GLU A 100 16.23 25.00 32.47
C GLU A 100 16.95 25.15 31.12
N ASP A 101 18.20 24.68 31.04
CA ASP A 101 19.04 24.76 29.83
C ASP A 101 18.85 23.50 28.97
N VAL A 102 18.40 23.66 27.72
CA VAL A 102 18.53 22.64 26.67
C VAL A 102 19.24 23.28 25.48
N ALA A 103 20.40 22.76 25.12
CA ALA A 103 21.24 23.33 24.07
C ALA A 103 20.77 22.93 22.67
N VAL A 104 20.24 23.89 21.93
CA VAL A 104 20.17 23.84 20.46
C VAL A 104 21.55 24.23 19.92
N LEU A 105 22.04 23.53 18.88
CA LEU A 105 23.27 23.88 18.16
C LEU A 105 22.91 24.45 16.79
N ASP A 106 23.44 25.64 16.50
CA ASP A 106 23.07 26.44 15.34
C ASP A 106 23.52 25.85 13.98
N GLU A 107 22.78 26.25 12.94
CA GLU A 107 23.09 26.02 11.53
C GLU A 107 24.33 26.81 11.07
N LEU A 108 24.99 26.35 9.99
CA LEU A 108 25.95 27.17 9.22
C LEU A 108 25.74 27.00 7.72
N ASP A 109 25.19 28.04 7.08
CA ASP A 109 24.98 28.15 5.63
C ASP A 109 26.31 28.36 4.85
N PRO A 110 26.61 27.55 3.82
CA PRO A 110 27.81 27.71 3.00
C PRO A 110 27.53 28.30 1.61
N ARG A 111 27.76 29.60 1.40
CA ARG A 111 27.93 30.20 0.06
C ARG A 111 29.21 31.05 -0.10
N PRO A 112 29.91 30.98 -1.26
CA PRO A 112 31.27 31.49 -1.38
C PRO A 112 31.36 32.95 -1.89
N GLY A 113 32.27 33.72 -1.30
CA GLY A 113 32.73 35.02 -1.82
C GLY A 113 34.17 34.93 -2.36
N ALA A 114 34.40 35.37 -3.60
CA ALA A 114 35.73 35.32 -4.22
C ALA A 114 36.67 36.42 -3.71
N ALA A 115 37.91 36.06 -3.37
CA ALA A 115 38.94 37.00 -2.94
C ALA A 115 39.65 37.68 -4.11
N ASN A 116 40.03 38.95 -3.95
CA ASN A 116 40.73 39.71 -4.99
C ASN A 116 41.81 40.66 -4.40
N PHE A 117 43.07 40.21 -4.49
CA PHE A 117 44.34 40.97 -4.47
C PHE A 117 44.83 41.80 -3.25
N LEU A 118 46.17 41.73 -3.10
CA LEU A 118 47.15 42.64 -2.47
C LEU A 118 47.40 42.62 -0.94
N ASP A 119 48.68 42.37 -0.62
CA ASP A 119 49.55 43.05 0.37
C ASP A 119 49.19 43.08 1.88
N GLN A 120 50.15 42.99 2.83
CA GLN A 120 51.56 42.53 2.86
C GLN A 120 52.00 42.43 4.36
N VAL A 121 53.30 42.18 4.65
CA VAL A 121 53.97 42.27 5.98
C VAL A 121 53.56 41.20 7.03
N LEU A 122 54.34 40.19 7.43
CA LEU A 122 55.72 40.07 7.99
C LEU A 122 55.99 40.67 9.40
N VAL A 123 55.67 39.90 10.47
CA VAL A 123 56.45 39.69 11.74
C VAL A 123 55.98 38.32 12.31
N ALA A 124 56.74 37.32 12.82
CA ALA A 124 58.18 37.00 12.99
C ALA A 124 58.75 37.00 14.45
N LEU A 125 59.17 35.79 14.91
CA LEU A 125 59.92 35.47 16.16
C LEU A 125 59.15 35.65 17.50
N ALA A 126 59.48 34.98 18.61
CA ALA A 126 60.58 34.04 18.98
C ALA A 126 60.00 32.81 19.72
N ILE A 127 60.43 31.56 19.50
CA ILE A 127 61.65 30.86 19.99
C ILE A 127 61.76 30.81 21.53
N GLU A 128 61.60 29.60 22.08
CA GLU A 128 62.62 28.97 22.96
C GLU A 128 62.65 27.45 22.67
N ASN A 129 63.80 26.78 22.89
CA ASN A 129 64.12 25.47 22.32
C ASN A 129 65.12 24.70 23.20
N HIS A 130 64.94 23.38 23.38
CA HIS A 130 65.95 22.37 23.78
C HIS A 130 65.31 20.97 23.83
N ASP A 131 66.00 19.87 23.56
CA ASP A 131 66.81 19.58 22.36
C ASP A 131 66.87 18.05 22.15
N GLY A 132 67.06 17.59 20.91
CA GLY A 132 66.87 16.17 20.55
C GLY A 132 67.42 15.81 19.16
N GLU A 133 68.74 15.82 19.05
CA GLU A 133 69.52 15.40 17.86
C GLU A 133 69.20 13.95 17.41
N VAL A 134 69.39 13.47 16.17
CA VAL A 134 69.76 13.93 14.80
C VAL A 134 69.49 12.68 13.90
N ALA A 135 69.09 12.67 12.62
CA ALA A 135 69.28 13.59 11.49
C ALA A 135 68.14 13.51 10.43
N HIS A 136 68.16 14.44 9.47
CA HIS A 136 68.02 14.25 8.00
C HIS A 136 67.27 13.02 7.40
N ARG A 137 66.52 13.14 6.28
CA ARG A 137 65.91 14.28 5.57
C ARG A 137 65.13 13.73 4.35
N PHE A 138 63.88 14.17 4.13
CA PHE A 138 63.27 14.40 2.79
C PHE A 138 63.09 13.19 1.82
N VAL A 139 62.34 13.28 0.70
CA VAL A 139 60.99 13.84 0.43
C VAL A 139 60.54 13.40 -0.99
N PHE A 140 59.25 13.08 -1.17
CA PHE A 140 58.55 12.88 -2.47
C PHE A 140 59.07 11.78 -3.44
N GLY A 141 58.23 11.37 -4.39
CA GLY A 141 58.65 10.47 -5.50
C GLY A 141 57.55 9.60 -6.11
N ALA A 142 56.44 10.17 -6.58
CA ALA A 142 55.47 9.43 -7.39
C ALA A 142 55.92 9.31 -8.86
N SER A 143 55.60 8.20 -9.54
CA SER A 143 55.07 8.12 -10.93
C SER A 143 55.39 6.81 -11.67
N TYR A 144 54.35 6.05 -12.03
CA TYR A 144 54.21 5.32 -13.31
C TYR A 144 55.34 4.27 -13.66
N PRO A 145 55.31 3.56 -14.82
CA PRO A 145 54.45 2.37 -14.91
C PRO A 145 55.05 1.15 -15.66
N THR A 146 54.30 0.03 -15.60
CA THR A 146 54.09 -1.00 -16.66
C THR A 146 55.23 -1.72 -17.41
N GLU A 147 54.91 -2.99 -17.71
CA GLU A 147 55.16 -3.71 -18.99
C GLU A 147 56.40 -4.63 -19.20
N VAL A 148 56.06 -5.91 -19.50
CA VAL A 148 56.49 -6.70 -20.68
C VAL A 148 57.92 -7.26 -20.74
N LEU A 149 58.07 -8.53 -20.34
CA LEU A 149 58.30 -9.74 -21.18
C LEU A 149 58.49 -10.95 -20.23
N CYS A 150 57.68 -12.01 -20.29
CA CYS A 150 57.62 -13.07 -21.32
C CYS A 150 58.89 -13.95 -21.42
N GLY A 151 58.84 -15.11 -20.74
CA GLY A 151 59.09 -16.39 -21.39
C GLY A 151 60.52 -16.96 -21.39
N ALA A 152 60.69 -18.03 -20.62
CA ALA A 152 61.48 -19.20 -21.05
C ALA A 152 60.81 -20.46 -20.49
N GLY A 153 60.46 -21.41 -21.38
CA GLY A 153 60.00 -22.74 -20.97
C GLY A 153 61.18 -23.65 -20.65
N GLY A 154 61.03 -24.52 -19.66
CA GLY A 154 62.03 -25.52 -19.25
C GLY A 154 61.32 -26.68 -18.58
N ASP A 155 60.79 -27.59 -19.39
CA ASP A 155 59.99 -28.74 -18.96
C ASP A 155 60.86 -29.97 -18.65
N VAL A 156 60.27 -30.95 -17.97
CA VAL A 156 60.76 -32.33 -17.75
C VAL A 156 61.98 -32.45 -16.80
N ASP A 157 61.72 -32.95 -15.58
CA ASP A 157 61.87 -34.41 -15.40
C ASP A 157 60.91 -35.02 -14.37
N ARG A 158 60.69 -36.33 -14.45
CA ARG A 158 59.77 -37.13 -13.63
C ARG A 158 60.51 -38.24 -12.87
N SER A 159 60.04 -38.59 -11.67
CA SER A 159 59.77 -40.01 -11.29
C SER A 159 59.27 -40.17 -9.85
N GLY A 160 58.42 -41.18 -9.62
CA GLY A 160 58.02 -41.67 -8.29
C GLY A 160 56.88 -40.89 -7.59
N GLY A 161 55.74 -41.49 -7.20
CA GLY A 161 55.16 -42.77 -7.62
C GLY A 161 54.55 -43.62 -6.49
N ILE A 162 53.20 -43.70 -6.47
CA ILE A 162 52.35 -44.76 -5.86
C ILE A 162 52.23 -44.76 -4.32
N GLY A 163 50.98 -44.91 -3.82
CA GLY A 163 50.63 -45.03 -2.40
C GLY A 163 49.34 -44.24 -2.07
N ALA A 164 48.14 -44.59 -2.55
CA ALA A 164 47.33 -45.79 -2.30
C ALA A 164 46.48 -45.70 -1.00
N ASP A 165 45.22 -46.12 -1.11
CA ASP A 165 44.12 -45.82 -0.15
C ASP A 165 44.17 -46.65 1.16
N ARG A 166 43.54 -46.15 2.25
CA ARG A 166 42.27 -46.71 2.79
C ARG A 166 41.74 -46.12 4.11
N ASP A 167 40.40 -46.10 4.17
CA ASP A 167 39.49 -46.45 5.27
C ASP A 167 39.62 -45.81 6.68
N LEU A 168 38.74 -44.82 6.89
CA LEU A 168 37.76 -44.71 8.00
C LEU A 168 37.96 -45.57 9.28
N LEU A 169 38.04 -44.90 10.43
CA LEU A 169 37.49 -45.38 11.72
C LEU A 169 37.14 -44.20 12.66
N HIS A 170 36.36 -44.45 13.71
CA HIS A 170 35.40 -43.46 14.27
C HIS A 170 35.54 -43.20 15.80
N VAL A 171 35.36 -41.94 16.20
CA VAL A 171 34.98 -41.40 17.54
C VAL A 171 35.79 -41.81 18.80
N HIS A 172 36.53 -40.87 19.42
CA HIS A 172 36.03 -40.15 20.62
C HIS A 172 36.92 -38.97 21.05
N ALA A 173 36.31 -37.98 21.70
CA ALA A 173 36.91 -36.69 22.02
C ALA A 173 37.54 -36.61 23.43
N ARG A 174 38.56 -35.76 23.59
CA ARG A 174 38.57 -34.69 24.63
C ARG A 174 39.75 -33.70 24.53
N THR A 175 39.51 -32.50 25.09
CA THR A 175 40.45 -31.55 25.72
C THR A 175 41.63 -30.93 24.94
N ARG A 176 41.48 -29.62 24.67
CA ARG A 176 42.18 -28.49 25.34
C ARG A 176 43.72 -28.47 25.36
N VAL A 177 44.27 -27.44 24.72
CA VAL A 177 45.66 -26.90 24.83
C VAL A 177 45.55 -25.38 24.66
N GLU A 178 46.27 -24.45 25.29
CA GLU A 178 46.99 -24.25 26.56
C GLU A 178 47.48 -22.78 26.52
N HIS A 179 47.34 -22.03 27.64
CA HIS A 179 48.25 -20.95 28.09
C HIS A 179 48.52 -19.70 27.17
N ARG A 180 49.08 -18.57 27.65
CA ARG A 180 49.82 -18.27 28.90
C ARG A 180 49.79 -16.77 29.27
N VAL A 181 49.63 -16.43 30.55
CA VAL A 181 50.18 -15.21 31.22
C VAL A 181 50.62 -15.63 32.65
N THR A 182 51.52 -14.87 33.30
CA THR A 182 52.23 -15.24 34.53
C THR A 182 51.76 -14.54 35.82
N LEU A 183 52.30 -15.01 36.96
CA LEU A 183 51.96 -14.69 38.36
C LEU A 183 52.42 -13.29 38.86
N GLY A 184 51.87 -12.85 40.00
CA GLY A 184 52.43 -11.78 40.86
C GLY A 184 51.55 -11.44 42.09
N ASP A 185 52.08 -11.69 43.29
CA ASP A 185 51.49 -11.59 44.64
C ASP A 185 50.96 -10.19 45.06
N GLY A 186 50.18 -9.97 46.15
CA GLY A 186 49.61 -10.88 47.15
C GLY A 186 49.05 -10.18 48.41
N ASP A 187 48.53 -10.98 49.35
CA ASP A 187 48.25 -10.74 50.78
C ASP A 187 47.14 -9.77 51.32
N HIS A 188 46.20 -10.41 52.06
CA HIS A 188 45.85 -10.14 53.49
C HIS A 188 44.59 -9.34 53.96
N ARG A 189 43.68 -10.09 54.63
CA ARG A 189 42.96 -9.85 55.94
C ARG A 189 41.57 -9.18 56.03
N ASN A 190 40.67 -9.95 56.69
CA ASN A 190 39.61 -9.60 57.68
C ASN A 190 38.44 -8.64 57.28
N GLY A 191 37.17 -8.87 57.65
CA GLY A 191 36.51 -10.09 58.20
C GLY A 191 35.32 -9.83 59.16
N ILE A 192 34.43 -10.84 59.28
CA ILE A 192 33.49 -11.12 60.41
C ILE A 192 32.17 -10.30 60.51
N ALA A 193 31.14 -10.94 61.11
CA ALA A 193 29.79 -10.48 61.54
C ALA A 193 28.71 -10.34 60.41
N GLN A 194 27.58 -11.07 60.40
CA GLN A 194 26.44 -11.20 61.36
C GLN A 194 25.40 -10.05 61.25
N THR A 195 24.06 -10.25 61.32
CA THR A 195 23.22 -11.46 61.45
C THR A 195 21.73 -11.22 61.14
N GLN A 196 21.08 -12.22 60.51
CA GLN A 196 19.75 -12.81 60.81
C GLN A 196 18.40 -12.04 60.76
N ARG A 197 17.41 -12.81 60.23
CA ARG A 197 15.97 -12.93 60.63
C ARG A 197 15.07 -11.69 60.45
N GLY A 198 13.76 -11.87 60.23
CA GLY A 198 12.93 -13.09 60.10
C GLY A 198 11.46 -12.72 59.83
N GLU A 199 10.47 -13.63 59.85
CA GLU A 199 10.52 -15.08 60.13
C GLU A 199 9.21 -15.77 59.73
N GLY A 200 9.27 -17.04 59.24
CA GLY A 200 8.18 -18.04 59.31
C GLY A 200 6.96 -17.91 58.35
N GLY A 201 6.34 -18.98 57.84
CA GLY A 201 6.77 -20.40 57.75
C GLY A 201 5.82 -21.44 58.34
N ALA A 202 5.15 -22.22 57.47
CA ALA A 202 4.57 -23.56 57.69
C ALA A 202 4.38 -24.23 56.30
N ILE A 203 4.71 -25.49 55.98
CA ILE A 203 4.50 -26.80 56.66
C ILE A 203 3.01 -27.22 56.55
N ASP A 204 2.60 -28.36 56.00
CA ASP A 204 3.24 -29.64 55.60
C ASP A 204 2.57 -30.18 54.29
N ARG A 205 3.02 -31.21 53.56
CA ARG A 205 3.25 -32.61 53.99
C ARG A 205 3.98 -33.47 52.94
N ILE A 206 4.44 -34.67 53.34
CA ILE A 206 5.26 -35.63 52.57
C ILE A 206 4.56 -37.01 52.44
N ASP A 207 4.78 -37.70 51.32
CA ASP A 207 5.01 -39.17 51.12
C ASP A 207 5.52 -39.33 49.66
N GLY A 208 6.41 -40.24 49.20
CA GLY A 208 6.93 -41.52 49.72
C GLY A 208 6.37 -42.69 48.87
N ASP A 209 7.10 -43.56 48.15
CA ASP A 209 8.54 -43.90 47.98
C ASP A 209 8.80 -44.31 46.49
N VAL A 210 9.97 -44.12 45.87
CA VAL A 210 11.15 -45.04 45.77
C VAL A 210 10.82 -46.51 45.36
N GLY A 211 11.41 -47.15 44.32
CA GLY A 211 12.38 -46.71 43.30
C GLY A 211 13.15 -47.88 42.61
N LEU A 212 14.30 -47.58 41.99
CA LEU A 212 15.43 -48.46 41.54
C LEU A 212 15.51 -49.11 40.12
N ARG A 213 16.75 -49.01 39.57
CA ARG A 213 17.50 -49.89 38.61
C ARG A 213 17.35 -49.79 37.08
N ALA A 214 18.16 -48.89 36.50
CA ALA A 214 19.31 -49.16 35.61
C ALA A 214 19.31 -50.33 34.58
N ALA A 215 19.46 -49.97 33.29
CA ALA A 215 20.40 -50.55 32.31
C ALA A 215 20.41 -49.71 31.00
N ALA A 216 21.43 -49.87 30.14
CA ALA A 216 21.58 -49.11 28.88
C ALA A 216 21.23 -49.95 27.64
N VAL A 217 20.91 -49.26 26.53
CA VAL A 217 21.46 -49.45 25.16
C VAL A 217 20.86 -48.39 24.22
N ALA A 218 21.56 -48.01 23.15
CA ALA A 218 21.15 -46.97 22.20
C ALA A 218 20.72 -47.54 20.83
N HIS A 219 19.77 -46.88 20.17
CA HIS A 219 19.49 -46.71 18.71
C HIS A 219 18.15 -45.91 18.64
N GLY A 220 17.83 -45.12 17.61
CA GLY A 220 18.52 -44.76 16.38
C GLY A 220 17.83 -43.53 15.73
N LEU A 221 18.36 -43.04 14.61
CA LEU A 221 17.88 -41.81 13.94
C LEU A 221 16.43 -41.91 13.41
N ALA A 222 15.67 -40.83 13.58
CA ALA A 222 14.60 -40.42 12.68
C ALA A 222 14.61 -38.89 12.57
N VAL A 223 14.45 -38.36 11.36
CA VAL A 223 14.24 -36.92 11.12
C VAL A 223 12.73 -36.71 11.01
N GLU A 224 12.17 -35.85 11.85
CA GLU A 224 10.78 -35.40 11.66
C GLU A 224 10.79 -34.19 10.73
N GLU A 225 10.28 -34.38 9.50
CA GLU A 225 10.01 -33.27 8.60
C GLU A 225 8.86 -32.44 9.17
N HIS A 226 9.12 -31.18 9.55
CA HIS A 226 8.08 -30.20 9.81
C HIS A 226 7.37 -29.82 8.50
N ARG A 227 6.45 -30.68 8.05
CA ARG A 227 5.51 -30.39 6.95
C ARG A 227 4.42 -29.43 7.42
N CYS A 228 4.82 -28.19 7.72
CA CYS A 228 3.89 -27.09 7.78
C CYS A 228 3.38 -26.81 6.36
N VAL A 229 2.06 -26.84 6.17
CA VAL A 229 1.42 -26.41 4.93
C VAL A 229 1.19 -24.91 5.07
N VAL A 230 2.00 -24.11 4.37
CA VAL A 230 1.87 -22.65 4.34
C VAL A 230 0.83 -22.29 3.29
N LEU A 231 -0.29 -21.74 3.75
CA LEU A 231 -1.20 -20.91 2.94
C LEU A 231 -0.84 -19.44 3.18
N LEU A 232 -1.37 -18.52 2.36
CA LEU A 232 -0.76 -17.21 2.14
C LEU A 232 -1.75 -16.05 2.30
N ALA A 233 -1.60 -15.27 3.37
CA ALA A 233 -1.99 -13.86 3.33
C ALA A 233 -1.04 -13.06 2.42
N PHE A 234 -1.62 -12.35 1.46
CA PHE A 234 -1.05 -11.16 0.82
C PHE A 234 -2.16 -10.11 0.69
N ALA A 235 -2.09 -9.01 1.46
CA ALA A 235 -3.01 -7.86 1.37
C ALA A 235 -4.50 -8.25 1.28
N ASP A 236 -4.90 -9.20 2.15
CA ASP A 236 -6.09 -10.05 2.15
C ASP A 236 -6.48 -10.64 0.77
N ASP A 237 -6.56 -11.97 0.67
CA ASP A 237 -7.17 -12.60 -0.51
C ASP A 237 -7.69 -13.99 -0.17
N ASP A 238 -8.90 -14.05 0.38
CA ASP A 238 -9.65 -15.30 0.56
C ASP A 238 -11.15 -15.07 0.35
N GLU A 239 -11.82 -16.02 -0.30
CA GLU A 239 -13.28 -16.12 -0.38
C GLU A 239 -13.70 -17.52 0.11
N ALA A 240 -14.71 -17.60 0.96
CA ALA A 240 -15.06 -18.81 1.68
C ALA A 240 -15.47 -19.99 0.76
N VAL A 241 -14.55 -20.94 0.56
CA VAL A 241 -14.83 -22.17 -0.20
C VAL A 241 -15.75 -23.10 0.60
N HIS A 242 -17.03 -23.13 0.23
CA HIS A 242 -17.99 -24.11 0.72
C HIS A 242 -17.47 -25.54 0.56
N ARG A 243 -17.31 -26.25 1.69
CA ARG A 243 -16.78 -27.62 1.72
C ARG A 243 -17.84 -28.61 2.22
N ASP A 244 -18.65 -29.12 1.29
CA ASP A 244 -19.64 -30.16 1.59
C ASP A 244 -18.96 -31.43 2.15
N GLY A 245 -19.51 -31.95 3.25
CA GLY A 245 -18.99 -33.11 3.96
C GLY A 245 -19.28 -34.43 3.27
N GLY A 246 -18.41 -34.84 2.34
CA GLY A 246 -18.46 -36.16 1.69
C GLY A 246 -17.54 -37.20 2.36
N GLU A 247 -18.08 -38.03 3.24
CA GLU A 247 -17.34 -39.17 3.82
C GLU A 247 -16.79 -40.10 2.73
N HIS A 248 -15.52 -40.54 2.83
CA HIS A 248 -14.97 -41.64 2.03
C HIS A 248 -14.24 -42.65 2.91
N GLY A 249 -14.79 -43.86 2.97
CA GLY A 249 -14.13 -45.03 3.57
C GLY A 249 -12.97 -45.55 2.72
N ALA A 250 -12.11 -46.37 3.33
CA ALA A 250 -10.85 -46.82 2.76
C ALA A 250 -10.96 -47.52 1.38
N HIS A 251 -9.97 -47.27 0.52
CA HIS A 251 -9.79 -48.03 -0.72
C HIS A 251 -9.44 -49.50 -0.45
N GLY A 252 -10.03 -50.40 -1.25
CA GLY A 252 -9.76 -51.84 -1.22
C GLY A 252 -9.85 -52.50 -2.60
N LEU A 253 -8.70 -52.54 -3.27
CA LEU A 253 -8.26 -53.47 -4.34
C LEU A 253 -9.29 -54.07 -5.35
N ASP A 254 -8.93 -53.84 -6.62
CA ASP A 254 -8.88 -54.83 -7.71
C ASP A 254 -10.08 -55.23 -8.60
N CYS A 255 -9.69 -55.45 -9.87
CA CYS A 255 -10.22 -56.38 -10.86
C CYS A 255 -11.55 -56.15 -11.63
N CYS A 256 -11.37 -56.23 -12.96
CA CYS A 256 -12.28 -56.78 -13.99
C CYS A 256 -13.39 -55.91 -14.60
N ALA A 257 -13.70 -56.25 -15.85
CA ALA A 257 -14.50 -55.47 -16.80
C ALA A 257 -15.75 -56.25 -17.29
N VAL A 258 -16.42 -55.70 -18.33
CA VAL A 258 -17.56 -56.26 -19.10
C VAL A 258 -18.94 -56.06 -18.43
N GLY A 259 -19.97 -55.63 -19.20
CA GLY A 259 -21.35 -55.66 -18.69
C GLY A 259 -22.43 -54.80 -19.36
N THR A 260 -22.42 -54.55 -20.68
CA THR A 260 -23.53 -53.85 -21.35
C THR A 260 -24.86 -54.63 -21.27
N VAL A 261 -25.98 -53.96 -20.95
CA VAL A 261 -27.20 -53.80 -21.81
C VAL A 261 -28.38 -53.14 -21.03
N LEU A 262 -29.18 -52.35 -21.76
CA LEU A 262 -30.35 -51.57 -21.34
C LEU A 262 -31.58 -52.42 -20.95
N VAL A 263 -32.63 -51.80 -20.35
CA VAL A 263 -33.99 -51.67 -20.97
C VAL A 263 -35.01 -50.86 -20.12
N ALA A 264 -35.65 -49.88 -20.80
CA ALA A 264 -37.01 -49.28 -20.64
C ALA A 264 -37.55 -48.64 -19.32
N ALA A 265 -38.44 -47.66 -19.54
CA ALA A 265 -39.29 -46.93 -18.57
C ALA A 265 -40.52 -47.78 -18.11
N ALA A 266 -41.36 -47.42 -17.11
CA ALA A 266 -42.01 -46.11 -16.88
C ALA A 266 -42.69 -45.91 -15.49
N HIS A 267 -43.37 -44.76 -15.34
CA HIS A 267 -44.31 -44.28 -14.30
C HIS A 267 -45.40 -45.28 -13.78
N PRO A 268 -46.22 -44.96 -12.73
CA PRO A 268 -45.96 -44.25 -11.46
C PRO A 268 -46.82 -44.69 -10.21
N SER A 269 -46.54 -44.09 -9.03
CA SER A 269 -47.51 -43.62 -8.00
C SER A 269 -48.22 -44.56 -6.98
N ARG A 270 -48.56 -43.97 -5.80
CA ARG A 270 -49.63 -44.30 -4.80
C ARG A 270 -49.48 -45.58 -3.94
N CYS A 271 -50.01 -45.70 -2.70
CA CYS A 271 -50.41 -44.75 -1.61
C CYS A 271 -50.84 -45.55 -0.33
N CYS A 272 -51.11 -44.85 0.80
CA CYS A 272 -51.96 -45.27 1.95
C CYS A 272 -51.42 -46.33 2.96
N GLN A 273 -51.77 -46.37 4.27
CA GLN A 273 -52.49 -45.45 5.21
C GLN A 273 -52.46 -45.95 6.69
N ARG A 274 -53.07 -45.16 7.63
CA ARG A 274 -53.60 -45.45 9.01
C ARG A 274 -52.64 -45.17 10.20
N SER A 275 -53.06 -44.72 11.40
CA SER A 275 -54.25 -44.00 11.98
C SER A 275 -54.06 -43.85 13.52
N GLY A 276 -54.65 -42.94 14.32
CA GLY A 276 -55.56 -41.78 14.11
C GLY A 276 -56.44 -41.48 15.38
N PHE A 277 -57.05 -40.28 15.45
CA PHE A 277 -58.09 -39.77 16.41
C PHE A 277 -57.72 -39.21 17.81
N GLY A 278 -58.44 -38.14 18.23
CA GLY A 278 -58.64 -37.69 19.62
C GLY A 278 -58.78 -36.17 19.84
N ASP A 279 -59.98 -35.65 20.10
CA ASP A 279 -60.30 -34.21 20.33
C ASP A 279 -60.62 -33.86 21.81
N ALA A 280 -60.47 -32.58 22.23
CA ALA A 280 -61.47 -31.79 23.02
C ALA A 280 -60.93 -30.52 23.76
N ASP A 281 -61.36 -29.33 23.31
CA ASP A 281 -62.06 -28.22 24.02
C ASP A 281 -61.70 -27.60 25.41
N GLN A 282 -61.89 -26.27 25.45
CA GLN A 282 -62.47 -25.38 26.51
C GLN A 282 -61.67 -24.74 27.68
N LEU A 283 -61.47 -23.41 27.54
CA LEU A 283 -61.96 -22.26 28.37
C LEU A 283 -61.65 -22.03 29.88
N GLU A 284 -61.65 -20.72 30.20
CA GLU A 284 -61.84 -20.01 31.50
C GLU A 284 -60.71 -19.87 32.57
N CYS A 285 -60.21 -18.62 32.67
CA CYS A 285 -60.21 -17.70 33.82
C CYS A 285 -59.43 -17.93 35.16
N GLU A 286 -58.92 -16.79 35.68
CA GLU A 286 -58.65 -16.40 37.08
C GLU A 286 -57.61 -17.16 37.97
N VAL A 287 -56.36 -16.64 38.00
CA VAL A 287 -55.80 -15.78 39.10
C VAL A 287 -56.24 -16.11 40.56
N PRO A 288 -55.35 -16.16 41.61
CA PRO A 288 -53.88 -16.11 41.68
C PRO A 288 -53.24 -17.15 42.67
N VAL A 289 -52.07 -16.78 43.23
CA VAL A 289 -51.32 -17.31 44.40
C VAL A 289 -50.15 -18.23 44.03
N GLY A 290 -48.93 -17.74 44.29
CA GLY A 290 -47.69 -18.47 44.07
C GLY A 290 -46.95 -18.81 45.38
N LEU A 291 -45.96 -19.70 45.28
CA LEU A 291 -44.93 -19.92 46.29
C LEU A 291 -43.62 -20.40 45.63
N LEU A 292 -42.50 -20.12 46.28
CA LEU A 292 -41.15 -20.20 45.72
C LEU A 292 -40.73 -21.61 45.30
N ARG A 293 -40.07 -21.73 44.13
CA ARG A 293 -38.61 -21.91 44.08
C ARG A 293 -38.01 -21.60 42.71
N MET A 294 -36.70 -21.33 42.69
CA MET A 294 -35.97 -20.82 41.53
C MET A 294 -35.26 -21.93 40.76
N ALA A 295 -35.15 -21.75 39.45
CA ALA A 295 -34.08 -22.27 38.60
C ALA A 295 -33.68 -21.16 37.61
N VAL A 296 -32.40 -21.11 37.23
CA VAL A 296 -31.84 -20.02 36.39
C VAL A 296 -31.89 -20.44 34.91
N GLY A 297 -32.21 -19.48 34.03
CA GLY A 297 -31.99 -19.60 32.59
C GLY A 297 -31.53 -18.26 32.02
N HIS A 298 -30.42 -18.25 31.29
CA HIS A 298 -29.96 -17.05 30.58
C HIS A 298 -30.85 -16.81 29.35
N GLY A 299 -31.45 -15.62 29.27
CA GLY A 299 -32.17 -15.17 28.08
C GLY A 299 -31.30 -14.24 27.24
N THR A 300 -30.86 -14.70 26.07
CA THR A 300 -30.20 -13.84 25.07
C THR A 300 -31.28 -13.01 24.38
N THR A 301 -31.44 -11.75 24.79
CA THR A 301 -32.50 -10.89 24.25
C THR A 301 -32.10 -10.29 22.90
N VAL A 302 -32.57 -10.88 21.81
CA VAL A 302 -32.53 -10.25 20.48
C VAL A 302 -33.54 -9.11 20.46
N VAL A 303 -33.05 -7.87 20.41
CA VAL A 303 -33.88 -6.66 20.28
C VAL A 303 -34.00 -6.30 18.80
N PRO A 304 -35.21 -6.27 18.21
CA PRO A 304 -35.38 -5.81 16.84
C PRO A 304 -35.14 -4.29 16.75
N PRO A 305 -34.55 -3.77 15.65
CA PRO A 305 -34.26 -2.35 15.51
C PRO A 305 -35.55 -1.53 15.55
N THR A 306 -35.60 -0.55 16.44
CA THR A 306 -36.61 0.51 16.42
C THR A 306 -36.14 1.56 15.41
N PRO A 307 -36.99 2.06 14.48
CA PRO A 307 -36.56 3.07 13.52
C PRO A 307 -36.26 4.39 14.24
N ALA A 308 -34.97 4.67 14.45
CA ALA A 308 -34.51 5.97 14.90
C ALA A 308 -34.83 7.03 13.84
N THR A 309 -35.28 8.20 14.27
CA THR A 309 -35.50 9.35 13.38
C THR A 309 -34.14 9.96 13.06
N ASP A 310 -33.51 9.45 12.00
CA ASP A 310 -32.12 9.77 11.65
C ASP A 310 -31.92 11.27 11.37
N THR A 311 -31.21 11.94 12.28
CA THR A 311 -30.88 13.37 12.20
C THR A 311 -29.66 13.66 11.31
N LEU A 312 -28.88 12.64 10.92
CA LEU A 312 -27.79 12.77 9.94
C LEU A 312 -28.27 12.52 8.50
N SER A 313 -29.41 11.86 8.31
CA SER A 313 -30.09 11.66 7.01
C SER A 313 -30.64 12.94 6.37
N ALA A 314 -30.85 14.01 7.17
CA ALA A 314 -31.39 15.27 6.67
C ALA A 314 -30.42 16.09 5.79
N VAL A 315 -29.12 15.75 5.77
CA VAL A 315 -28.08 16.45 4.99
C VAL A 315 -27.90 15.77 3.63
N PRO A 316 -27.90 16.50 2.49
CA PRO A 316 -27.81 15.93 1.14
C PRO A 316 -26.39 15.46 0.75
N GLY A 317 -25.79 14.60 1.56
CA GLY A 317 -24.48 14.00 1.32
C GLY A 317 -24.49 12.74 0.43
N PRO A 318 -23.31 12.19 0.09
CA PRO A 318 -23.20 10.92 -0.62
C PRO A 318 -23.87 9.76 0.13
N THR A 319 -24.66 8.94 -0.58
CA THR A 319 -25.27 7.73 -0.02
C THR A 319 -24.21 6.64 0.19
N VAL A 320 -24.46 5.69 1.10
CA VAL A 320 -23.61 4.48 1.22
C VAL A 320 -23.60 3.72 -0.11
N THR A 321 -24.76 3.61 -0.77
CA THR A 321 -24.92 2.99 -2.10
C THR A 321 -23.98 3.58 -3.16
N ARG A 322 -23.82 4.91 -3.22
CA ARG A 322 -22.87 5.56 -4.13
C ARG A 322 -21.42 5.36 -3.68
N CYS A 323 -21.17 5.36 -2.37
CA CYS A 323 -19.84 5.09 -1.80
C CYS A 323 -19.32 3.70 -2.16
N LEU A 324 -20.21 2.71 -2.21
CA LEU A 324 -19.90 1.33 -2.56
C LEU A 324 -20.15 0.99 -4.03
N ALA A 325 -20.61 1.94 -4.86
CA ALA A 325 -20.69 1.80 -6.31
C ALA A 325 -19.34 2.14 -6.97
N GLN A 326 -18.26 1.52 -6.47
CA GLN A 326 -16.89 1.70 -6.94
C GLN A 326 -16.21 0.36 -7.19
N ARG A 327 -15.38 0.29 -8.24
CA ARG A 327 -14.38 -0.75 -8.47
C ARG A 327 -12.98 -0.21 -8.22
N ASP A 328 -12.10 -1.04 -7.67
CA ASP A 328 -10.66 -0.77 -7.70
C ASP A 328 -10.16 -0.80 -9.16
N LEU A 329 -9.09 -0.04 -9.41
CA LEU A 329 -8.36 -0.02 -10.68
C LEU A 329 -6.87 -0.14 -10.41
N SER A 330 -6.17 -1.00 -11.15
CA SER A 330 -4.74 -1.26 -10.96
C SER A 330 -3.96 -1.46 -12.28
N GLU A 331 -2.65 -1.25 -12.21
CA GLU A 331 -1.64 -1.57 -13.23
C GLU A 331 -2.00 -1.39 -14.73
N PRO A 332 -2.42 -0.20 -15.19
CA PRO A 332 -2.76 0.03 -16.59
C PRO A 332 -1.54 0.01 -17.52
N ARG A 333 -1.59 -0.78 -18.60
CA ARG A 333 -0.52 -0.98 -19.58
C ARG A 333 -1.02 -0.81 -21.02
N LEU A 334 -0.46 0.18 -21.72
CA LEU A 334 -0.53 0.30 -23.18
C LEU A 334 0.14 -0.92 -23.84
N ASP A 335 -0.49 -1.47 -24.87
CA ASP A 335 0.05 -2.60 -25.64
C ASP A 335 1.24 -2.18 -26.54
N PRO A 336 2.08 -3.13 -27.01
CA PRO A 336 3.26 -2.82 -27.83
C PRO A 336 2.96 -2.13 -29.16
N THR A 337 1.75 -2.29 -29.71
CA THR A 337 1.34 -1.69 -31.00
C THR A 337 0.66 -0.32 -30.84
N GLY A 338 0.29 0.06 -29.61
CA GLY A 338 -0.28 1.37 -29.30
C GLY A 338 -1.76 1.53 -29.63
N VAL A 339 -2.53 0.45 -29.69
CA VAL A 339 -3.96 0.45 -30.07
C VAL A 339 -4.89 0.15 -28.89
N ARG A 340 -4.40 -0.45 -27.80
CA ARG A 340 -5.18 -0.93 -26.64
C ARG A 340 -4.49 -0.62 -25.32
N VAL A 341 -5.30 -0.44 -24.26
CA VAL A 341 -4.81 -0.44 -22.87
C VAL A 341 -5.48 -1.56 -22.10
N ALA A 342 -4.69 -2.43 -21.48
CA ALA A 342 -5.17 -3.39 -20.48
C ALA A 342 -4.99 -2.83 -19.07
N PHE A 343 -5.88 -3.17 -18.13
CA PHE A 343 -5.75 -2.81 -16.71
C PHE A 343 -6.49 -3.81 -15.81
N GLY A 344 -6.08 -3.89 -14.53
CA GLY A 344 -6.81 -4.64 -13.51
C GLY A 344 -8.01 -3.87 -12.99
N ALA A 345 -9.14 -4.55 -12.80
CA ALA A 345 -10.29 -4.01 -12.08
C ALA A 345 -10.89 -5.06 -11.13
N SER A 346 -11.32 -4.65 -9.94
CA SER A 346 -12.04 -5.54 -9.02
C SER A 346 -13.19 -4.84 -8.28
N HIS A 347 -14.25 -5.60 -8.01
CA HIS A 347 -15.49 -5.12 -7.38
C HIS A 347 -16.14 -6.26 -6.61
N ASP A 348 -16.60 -6.00 -5.37
CA ASP A 348 -17.27 -6.97 -4.50
C ASP A 348 -16.58 -8.35 -4.49
N GLY A 349 -15.25 -8.37 -4.24
CA GLY A 349 -14.39 -9.57 -4.23
C GLY A 349 -13.86 -10.01 -5.61
N VAL A 350 -14.69 -9.89 -6.65
CA VAL A 350 -14.39 -10.38 -8.01
C VAL A 350 -13.44 -9.44 -8.77
N GLY A 351 -12.34 -9.98 -9.30
CA GLY A 351 -11.39 -9.26 -10.15
C GLY A 351 -11.32 -9.80 -11.58
N SER A 352 -11.07 -8.92 -12.56
CA SER A 352 -10.74 -9.31 -13.95
C SER A 352 -9.84 -8.28 -14.63
N LEU A 353 -9.14 -8.71 -15.70
CA LEU A 353 -8.47 -7.76 -16.59
C LEU A 353 -9.51 -7.15 -17.54
N ARG A 354 -9.34 -5.86 -17.81
CA ARG A 354 -10.18 -5.05 -18.70
C ARG A 354 -9.35 -4.57 -19.88
N LEU A 355 -9.97 -4.41 -21.03
CA LEU A 355 -9.36 -3.84 -22.24
C LEU A 355 -10.10 -2.58 -22.67
N VAL A 356 -9.38 -1.52 -23.04
CA VAL A 356 -9.95 -0.37 -23.75
C VAL A 356 -9.32 -0.25 -25.12
N GLU A 357 -10.16 -0.32 -26.15
CA GLU A 357 -9.79 -0.06 -27.53
C GLU A 357 -9.60 1.45 -27.75
N LEU A 358 -8.39 1.89 -28.10
CA LEU A 358 -8.11 3.33 -28.19
C LEU A 358 -8.84 4.00 -29.36
N ALA A 359 -9.09 3.27 -30.45
CA ALA A 359 -9.81 3.79 -31.62
C ALA A 359 -11.31 4.06 -31.37
N THR A 360 -11.95 3.31 -30.45
CA THR A 360 -13.40 3.39 -30.19
C THR A 360 -13.76 3.93 -28.81
N GLY A 361 -12.84 3.83 -27.84
CA GLY A 361 -13.11 4.13 -26.44
C GLY A 361 -13.96 3.07 -25.72
N VAL A 362 -14.22 1.92 -26.35
CA VAL A 362 -15.00 0.84 -25.75
C VAL A 362 -14.15 0.10 -24.73
N GLU A 363 -14.63 0.03 -23.48
CA GLU A 363 -14.13 -0.89 -22.46
C GLU A 363 -14.82 -2.26 -22.61
N SER A 364 -14.03 -3.33 -22.56
CA SER A 364 -14.48 -4.71 -22.54
C SER A 364 -13.80 -5.52 -21.43
N GLU A 365 -14.39 -6.66 -21.10
CA GLU A 365 -13.81 -7.65 -20.21
C GLU A 365 -12.82 -8.55 -20.96
N TRP A 366 -11.70 -8.89 -20.33
CA TRP A 366 -10.86 -10.02 -20.74
C TRP A 366 -11.16 -11.20 -19.80
N PRO A 367 -12.13 -12.08 -20.15
CA PRO A 367 -12.44 -13.24 -19.33
C PRO A 367 -11.26 -14.21 -19.36
N LEU A 368 -10.65 -14.43 -18.21
CA LEU A 368 -9.47 -15.27 -18.03
C LEU A 368 -9.74 -16.27 -16.92
N SER A 369 -9.33 -17.53 -17.15
CA SER A 369 -9.54 -18.63 -16.22
C SER A 369 -8.27 -19.48 -16.14
N PRO A 370 -7.61 -19.60 -14.98
CA PRO A 370 -7.98 -19.01 -13.69
C PRO A 370 -7.84 -17.47 -13.68
N THR A 371 -8.54 -16.85 -12.73
CA THR A 371 -8.60 -15.40 -12.55
C THR A 371 -7.23 -14.78 -12.24
N PRO A 372 -6.84 -13.65 -12.86
CA PRO A 372 -5.60 -12.94 -12.53
C PRO A 372 -5.52 -12.50 -11.05
N ALA A 373 -4.33 -12.62 -10.45
CA ALA A 373 -4.03 -12.14 -9.11
C ALA A 373 -3.67 -10.63 -9.15
N LEU A 374 -4.69 -9.79 -9.36
CA LEU A 374 -4.55 -8.33 -9.53
C LEU A 374 -3.96 -7.64 -8.29
N GLY A 375 -3.13 -6.61 -8.50
CA GLY A 375 -2.82 -5.65 -7.43
C GLY A 375 -3.99 -4.71 -7.10
N ARG A 376 -3.88 -3.96 -6.00
CA ARG A 376 -4.85 -2.94 -5.56
C ARG A 376 -4.29 -1.53 -5.69
N GLY A 377 -5.12 -0.61 -6.19
CA GLY A 377 -4.76 0.80 -6.35
C GLY A 377 -3.47 0.99 -7.15
N MET A 378 -2.46 1.59 -6.54
CA MET A 378 -1.19 1.93 -7.21
C MET A 378 -0.17 0.78 -7.30
N SER A 379 -0.46 -0.40 -6.74
CA SER A 379 0.33 -1.63 -6.88
C SER A 379 -0.05 -2.43 -8.12
N GLY A 380 0.54 -3.61 -8.31
CA GLY A 380 0.23 -4.50 -9.44
C GLY A 380 1.30 -5.53 -9.73
N GLY A 381 1.60 -5.72 -11.02
CA GLY A 381 2.55 -6.71 -11.49
C GLY A 381 1.91 -8.08 -11.71
N CYS A 382 0.58 -8.18 -11.79
CA CYS A 382 -0.08 -9.42 -12.15
C CYS A 382 0.22 -9.82 -13.59
N PHE A 383 0.48 -8.88 -14.52
CA PHE A 383 0.66 -9.22 -15.93
C PHE A 383 1.75 -8.42 -16.69
N ARG A 384 2.07 -8.91 -17.89
CA ARG A 384 2.78 -8.20 -18.97
C ARG A 384 2.24 -8.61 -20.34
N TRP A 385 2.26 -7.67 -21.27
CA TRP A 385 2.16 -7.95 -22.70
C TRP A 385 3.33 -8.82 -23.19
N LEU A 386 3.04 -9.72 -24.12
CA LEU A 386 4.07 -10.32 -24.98
C LEU A 386 4.66 -9.23 -25.90
N PRO A 387 5.98 -9.23 -26.20
CA PRO A 387 6.63 -8.19 -27.01
C PRO A 387 6.05 -7.96 -28.42
N ASP A 388 5.36 -8.94 -28.99
CA ASP A 388 4.71 -8.87 -30.30
C ASP A 388 3.25 -8.39 -30.26
N GLY A 389 2.69 -8.17 -29.06
CA GLY A 389 1.29 -7.77 -28.84
C GLY A 389 0.26 -8.90 -29.05
N SER A 390 0.67 -10.15 -29.25
CA SER A 390 -0.25 -11.28 -29.50
C SER A 390 -1.14 -11.66 -28.31
N GLY A 391 -0.69 -11.35 -27.10
CA GLY A 391 -1.33 -11.75 -25.84
C GLY A 391 -0.55 -11.25 -24.61
N ILE A 392 -0.85 -11.85 -23.45
CA ILE A 392 -0.22 -11.54 -22.17
C ILE A 392 0.33 -12.79 -21.49
N VAL A 393 1.30 -12.60 -20.59
CA VAL A 393 1.62 -13.55 -19.52
C VAL A 393 1.15 -12.93 -18.19
N TYR A 394 0.51 -13.72 -17.34
CA TYR A 394 -0.05 -13.27 -16.07
C TYR A 394 0.09 -14.29 -14.92
N ALA A 395 0.12 -13.78 -13.69
CA ALA A 395 -0.02 -14.51 -12.44
C ALA A 395 -1.51 -14.65 -12.10
N ALA A 396 -1.94 -15.85 -11.74
CA ALA A 396 -3.34 -16.14 -11.41
C ALA A 396 -3.53 -16.53 -9.94
N LYS A 397 -4.78 -16.44 -9.46
CA LYS A 397 -5.16 -16.80 -8.08
C LYS A 397 -4.96 -18.29 -7.72
N ASP A 398 -4.59 -19.13 -8.68
CA ASP A 398 -4.16 -20.52 -8.42
C ASP A 398 -2.64 -20.64 -8.12
N GLY A 399 -1.95 -19.51 -7.95
CA GLY A 399 -0.50 -19.41 -7.76
C GLY A 399 0.33 -19.71 -9.02
N GLY A 400 -0.32 -20.03 -10.14
CA GLY A 400 0.32 -20.36 -11.41
C GLY A 400 0.63 -19.15 -12.28
N VAL A 401 1.56 -19.36 -13.23
CA VAL A 401 1.80 -18.43 -14.34
C VAL A 401 1.09 -18.97 -15.59
N TRP A 402 0.34 -18.10 -16.25
CA TRP A 402 -0.53 -18.40 -17.37
C TRP A 402 -0.24 -17.47 -18.54
N GLU A 403 -0.51 -17.94 -19.75
CA GLU A 403 -0.39 -17.17 -20.99
C GLU A 403 -1.74 -17.15 -21.70
N ALA A 404 -2.18 -15.98 -22.17
CA ALA A 404 -3.49 -15.82 -22.80
C ALA A 404 -3.40 -14.99 -24.08
N SER A 405 -4.04 -15.49 -25.14
CA SER A 405 -4.23 -14.77 -26.40
C SER A 405 -5.29 -13.68 -26.28
N LEU A 406 -5.22 -12.67 -27.17
CA LEU A 406 -6.22 -11.61 -27.28
C LEU A 406 -7.65 -12.17 -27.52
N PRO A 407 -8.71 -11.56 -26.96
CA PRO A 407 -10.10 -12.05 -27.10
C PRO A 407 -10.64 -12.13 -28.53
N ASP A 408 -10.06 -11.38 -29.48
CA ASP A 408 -10.51 -11.39 -30.88
C ASP A 408 -10.01 -12.62 -31.67
N ALA A 409 -9.05 -13.38 -31.12
CA ALA A 409 -8.45 -14.54 -31.78
C ALA A 409 -9.33 -15.80 -31.72
N GLY A 410 -10.33 -15.82 -30.83
CA GLY A 410 -11.19 -16.98 -30.56
C GLY A 410 -11.84 -16.88 -29.19
N ALA A 411 -12.21 -18.00 -28.58
CA ALA A 411 -12.35 -18.01 -27.12
C ALA A 411 -10.96 -17.75 -26.52
N ALA A 412 -10.89 -16.95 -25.43
CA ALA A 412 -9.62 -16.63 -24.78
C ALA A 412 -9.08 -17.85 -24.02
N GLU A 413 -8.45 -18.78 -24.74
CA GLU A 413 -7.77 -19.93 -24.17
C GLU A 413 -6.51 -19.45 -23.42
N ALA A 414 -6.62 -19.39 -22.10
CA ALA A 414 -5.49 -19.24 -21.21
C ALA A 414 -4.83 -20.61 -20.98
N CYS A 415 -3.54 -20.70 -21.27
CA CYS A 415 -2.74 -21.91 -21.09
C CYS A 415 -1.79 -21.72 -19.91
N ARG A 416 -1.71 -22.73 -19.01
CA ARG A 416 -0.71 -22.73 -17.94
C ARG A 416 0.68 -22.84 -18.58
N ILE A 417 1.63 -22.04 -18.12
CA ILE A 417 3.04 -22.31 -18.38
C ILE A 417 3.48 -23.36 -17.36
N ASP A 418 3.52 -24.63 -17.79
CA ASP A 418 3.89 -25.75 -16.93
C ASP A 418 5.31 -25.58 -16.38
N THR A 419 5.44 -25.41 -15.06
CA THR A 419 6.72 -25.19 -14.40
C THR A 419 7.41 -26.51 -14.06
N HIS A 420 8.54 -26.78 -14.71
CA HIS A 420 9.37 -27.95 -14.46
C HIS A 420 10.56 -27.56 -13.56
N HIS A 421 10.48 -27.91 -12.28
CA HIS A 421 11.50 -27.65 -11.25
C HIS A 421 11.59 -28.83 -10.26
N GLU A 422 12.75 -29.04 -9.63
CA GLU A 422 12.92 -30.04 -8.54
C GLU A 422 12.39 -29.51 -7.19
N GLY A 423 11.21 -28.88 -7.19
CA GLY A 423 10.59 -28.29 -6.00
C GLY A 423 9.23 -27.68 -6.31
N VAL A 424 8.43 -27.46 -5.25
CA VAL A 424 7.10 -26.86 -5.33
C VAL A 424 7.22 -25.35 -5.12
N PHE A 425 6.56 -24.55 -5.98
CA PHE A 425 6.35 -23.12 -5.76
C PHE A 425 5.04 -22.92 -5.00
N SER A 426 4.99 -21.93 -4.12
CA SER A 426 3.80 -21.66 -3.30
C SER A 426 2.81 -20.75 -4.02
N SER A 427 3.27 -19.61 -4.54
CA SER A 427 2.49 -18.74 -5.43
C SER A 427 3.41 -17.78 -6.18
N LEU A 428 3.24 -17.67 -7.51
CA LEU A 428 4.09 -16.84 -8.36
C LEU A 428 3.42 -15.49 -8.70
N HIS A 429 4.09 -14.40 -8.35
CA HIS A 429 3.62 -13.02 -8.52
C HIS A 429 4.63 -12.16 -9.30
N CYS A 430 4.33 -10.87 -9.50
CA CYS A 430 5.26 -9.86 -10.04
C CYS A 430 5.86 -10.25 -11.41
N ILE A 431 5.02 -10.51 -12.41
CA ILE A 431 5.43 -11.03 -13.72
C ILE A 431 6.30 -10.04 -14.50
N ALA A 432 7.34 -10.53 -15.17
CA ALA A 432 8.11 -9.83 -16.19
C ALA A 432 8.49 -10.75 -17.36
N VAL A 433 8.37 -10.29 -18.61
CA VAL A 433 8.70 -11.07 -19.84
C VAL A 433 9.94 -10.49 -20.50
N SER A 434 10.82 -11.34 -21.06
CA SER A 434 12.04 -10.91 -21.76
C SER A 434 11.75 -10.28 -23.13
N GLU A 435 12.68 -9.47 -23.65
CA GLU A 435 12.54 -8.77 -24.94
C GLU A 435 12.39 -9.71 -26.14
N ASP A 436 13.01 -10.90 -26.07
CA ASP A 436 12.89 -11.98 -27.07
C ASP A 436 11.69 -12.91 -26.81
N ALA A 437 10.87 -12.59 -25.80
CA ALA A 437 9.77 -13.39 -25.28
C ALA A 437 10.14 -14.82 -24.83
N ARG A 438 11.42 -15.18 -24.71
CA ARG A 438 11.83 -16.55 -24.37
C ARG A 438 11.62 -16.90 -22.89
N PHE A 439 11.76 -15.91 -22.01
CA PHE A 439 11.75 -16.10 -20.57
C PHE A 439 10.66 -15.28 -19.88
N VAL A 440 10.11 -15.86 -18.82
CA VAL A 440 9.32 -15.16 -17.80
C VAL A 440 10.15 -15.12 -16.52
N ALA A 441 10.14 -13.98 -15.83
CA ALA A 441 10.56 -13.86 -14.45
C ALA A 441 9.32 -13.62 -13.58
N ALA A 442 9.31 -14.22 -12.40
CA ALA A 442 8.26 -14.12 -11.39
C ALA A 442 8.88 -14.25 -9.99
N VAL A 443 8.11 -13.91 -8.96
CA VAL A 443 8.52 -14.00 -7.56
C VAL A 443 7.67 -15.03 -6.81
N ASP A 444 8.32 -16.01 -6.18
CA ASP A 444 7.71 -17.07 -5.39
C ASP A 444 7.46 -16.61 -3.95
N SER A 445 6.19 -16.36 -3.61
CA SER A 445 5.67 -15.88 -2.32
C SER A 445 6.49 -14.74 -1.69
N LEU A 446 6.78 -13.70 -2.50
CA LEU A 446 7.67 -12.57 -2.15
C LEU A 446 9.09 -12.92 -1.70
N THR A 447 9.50 -14.19 -1.69
CA THR A 447 10.85 -14.57 -1.24
C THR A 447 11.88 -14.52 -2.36
N SER A 448 11.58 -15.22 -3.46
CA SER A 448 12.61 -15.76 -4.35
C SER A 448 12.34 -15.42 -5.80
N MET A 449 13.37 -14.98 -6.51
CA MET A 449 13.30 -14.80 -7.96
C MET A 449 13.25 -16.16 -8.69
N VAL A 450 12.34 -16.30 -9.65
CA VAL A 450 12.14 -17.51 -10.45
C VAL A 450 12.15 -17.15 -11.94
N VAL A 451 12.90 -17.89 -12.75
CA VAL A 451 12.96 -17.72 -14.21
C VAL A 451 12.44 -18.98 -14.90
N ILE A 452 11.50 -18.83 -15.83
CA ILE A 452 10.83 -19.89 -16.59
C ILE A 452 11.13 -19.71 -18.08
N GLU A 453 11.60 -20.75 -18.76
CA GLU A 453 11.70 -20.75 -20.23
C GLU A 453 10.36 -21.15 -20.87
N ARG A 454 9.67 -20.20 -21.52
CA ARG A 454 8.28 -20.36 -22.00
C ARG A 454 8.07 -21.58 -22.89
N ALA A 455 9.02 -21.87 -23.78
CA ALA A 455 8.90 -22.93 -24.77
C ALA A 455 9.17 -24.35 -24.24
N THR A 456 9.70 -24.50 -23.02
CA THR A 456 10.15 -25.79 -22.47
C THR A 456 9.64 -26.08 -21.06
N GLY A 457 9.04 -25.09 -20.39
CA GLY A 457 8.64 -25.19 -18.99
C GLY A 457 9.82 -25.21 -18.00
N ILE A 458 11.07 -25.26 -18.48
CA ILE A 458 12.26 -25.39 -17.64
C ILE A 458 12.35 -24.17 -16.73
N THR A 459 12.14 -24.41 -15.45
CA THR A 459 12.04 -23.38 -14.42
C THR A 459 13.27 -23.43 -13.52
N ARG A 460 13.71 -22.27 -13.04
CA ARG A 460 14.92 -22.13 -12.23
C ARG A 460 14.66 -21.12 -11.10
N LYS A 461 14.71 -21.59 -9.85
CA LYS A 461 14.78 -20.71 -8.68
C LYS A 461 16.17 -20.07 -8.64
N VAL A 462 16.25 -18.76 -8.78
CA VAL A 462 17.49 -17.99 -8.80
C VAL A 462 17.95 -17.80 -7.36
N VAL A 463 19.01 -18.51 -6.97
CA VAL A 463 19.48 -18.53 -5.58
C VAL A 463 20.28 -17.26 -5.26
N HIS A 464 19.81 -16.47 -4.30
CA HIS A 464 20.50 -15.33 -3.69
C HIS A 464 20.40 -15.39 -2.16
N GLN A 465 21.03 -14.44 -1.47
CA GLN A 465 21.24 -14.47 -0.01
C GLN A 465 20.10 -13.84 0.82
N HIS A 466 18.98 -13.48 0.20
CA HIS A 466 17.95 -12.64 0.81
C HIS A 466 16.63 -13.38 1.01
N GLU A 467 15.91 -12.99 2.05
CA GLU A 467 14.63 -13.60 2.42
C GLU A 467 13.47 -13.07 1.57
N PHE A 468 13.59 -11.84 1.05
CA PHE A 468 12.57 -11.20 0.22
C PHE A 468 13.09 -10.69 -1.13
N SER A 469 12.20 -10.65 -2.11
CA SER A 469 12.41 -10.17 -3.47
C SER A 469 11.16 -9.51 -4.05
N LEU A 470 11.34 -8.48 -4.88
CA LEU A 470 10.26 -7.81 -5.60
C LEU A 470 10.68 -7.35 -7.01
N ASP A 471 9.66 -7.11 -7.83
CA ASP A 471 9.73 -6.25 -9.02
C ASP A 471 10.81 -6.60 -10.07
N PRO A 472 10.78 -7.81 -10.65
CA PRO A 472 11.65 -8.12 -11.77
C PRO A 472 11.37 -7.23 -12.98
N MET A 473 12.44 -6.88 -13.69
CA MET A 473 12.41 -6.21 -14.98
C MET A 473 13.53 -6.74 -15.87
N TRP A 474 13.17 -7.12 -17.09
CA TRP A 474 14.14 -7.58 -18.09
C TRP A 474 14.78 -6.40 -18.83
N HIS A 475 16.04 -6.59 -19.21
CA HIS A 475 16.63 -5.94 -20.37
C HIS A 475 17.51 -6.94 -21.11
N ARG A 476 17.28 -7.11 -22.41
CA ARG A 476 17.85 -8.15 -23.27
C ARG A 476 17.71 -9.54 -22.62
N ASP A 477 18.83 -10.12 -22.19
CA ASP A 477 18.99 -11.46 -21.61
C ASP A 477 19.14 -11.46 -20.07
N THR A 478 19.01 -10.29 -19.44
CA THR A 478 19.25 -10.08 -18.01
C THR A 478 18.00 -9.59 -17.32
N VAL A 479 17.61 -10.26 -16.22
CA VAL A 479 16.59 -9.78 -15.29
C VAL A 479 17.25 -9.03 -14.15
N TYR A 480 16.68 -7.89 -13.77
CA TYR A 480 17.04 -7.08 -12.60
C TYR A 480 15.87 -7.09 -11.62
N TRP A 481 16.12 -7.10 -10.32
CA TRP A 481 15.09 -7.06 -9.28
C TRP A 481 15.62 -6.45 -7.98
N GLN A 482 14.73 -6.26 -7.02
CA GLN A 482 15.00 -5.74 -5.68
C GLN A 482 14.96 -6.87 -4.64
N SER A 483 15.88 -6.91 -3.69
CA SER A 483 15.85 -7.87 -2.57
C SER A 483 16.28 -7.24 -1.25
N TRP A 484 15.80 -7.78 -0.13
CA TRP A 484 16.18 -7.36 1.23
C TRP A 484 15.98 -8.51 2.23
N SER A 485 16.41 -8.31 3.48
CA SER A 485 16.25 -9.28 4.57
C SER A 485 15.90 -8.57 5.88
N PRO A 486 15.32 -9.29 6.86
CA PRO A 486 15.26 -8.87 8.25
C PRO A 486 16.62 -8.38 8.79
N PRO A 487 16.64 -7.40 9.71
CA PRO A 487 15.48 -6.76 10.35
C PRO A 487 14.80 -5.67 9.49
N HIS A 488 15.27 -5.43 8.27
CA HIS A 488 14.85 -4.30 7.44
C HIS A 488 13.55 -4.58 6.69
N MET A 489 12.72 -3.55 6.54
CA MET A 489 11.67 -3.46 5.52
C MET A 489 12.26 -2.85 4.23
N PRO A 490 11.60 -2.97 3.05
CA PRO A 490 12.19 -2.48 1.79
C PRO A 490 12.36 -0.94 1.73
N TRP A 491 11.75 -0.21 2.67
CA TRP A 491 11.93 1.23 2.88
C TRP A 491 13.02 1.58 3.93
N ASP A 492 13.57 0.61 4.64
CA ASP A 492 14.70 0.81 5.56
C ASP A 492 16.03 0.56 4.85
N GLU A 493 16.18 -0.61 4.24
CA GLU A 493 17.34 -0.97 3.40
C GLU A 493 16.91 -1.99 2.33
N ALA A 494 17.31 -1.77 1.07
CA ALA A 494 17.11 -2.76 0.01
C ALA A 494 18.24 -2.73 -1.03
N GLU A 495 18.50 -3.87 -1.65
CA GLU A 495 19.55 -4.08 -2.63
C GLU A 495 18.97 -4.32 -4.04
N ILE A 496 19.71 -3.93 -5.07
CA ILE A 496 19.39 -4.28 -6.47
C ILE A 496 20.27 -5.44 -6.93
N TRP A 497 19.64 -6.47 -7.49
CA TRP A 497 20.26 -7.70 -7.97
C TRP A 497 19.96 -7.93 -9.46
N CYS A 498 20.78 -8.76 -10.13
CA CYS A 498 20.50 -9.24 -11.47
C CYS A 498 20.86 -10.72 -11.67
N ALA A 499 20.35 -11.32 -12.75
CA ALA A 499 20.73 -12.63 -13.25
C ALA A 499 20.65 -12.64 -14.78
N THR A 500 21.65 -13.21 -15.45
CA THR A 500 21.83 -13.15 -16.91
C THR A 500 21.78 -14.55 -17.54
N ALA A 501 21.18 -14.68 -18.71
CA ALA A 501 21.19 -15.95 -19.45
C ALA A 501 22.63 -16.32 -19.92
N PRO A 502 22.96 -17.61 -20.11
CA PRO A 502 22.10 -18.78 -19.98
C PRO A 502 22.19 -19.48 -18.61
N ASP A 503 22.93 -18.94 -17.63
CA ASP A 503 23.16 -19.61 -16.34
C ASP A 503 22.36 -19.03 -15.17
N PHE A 504 21.87 -17.79 -15.28
CA PHE A 504 21.05 -17.07 -14.29
C PHE A 504 21.62 -17.07 -12.87
N ARG A 505 22.94 -16.94 -12.74
CA ARG A 505 23.57 -16.69 -11.43
C ARG A 505 23.16 -15.32 -10.90
N ALA A 506 22.68 -15.28 -9.66
CA ALA A 506 22.39 -14.03 -8.97
C ALA A 506 23.69 -13.23 -8.73
N ARG A 507 23.65 -11.94 -9.06
CA ARG A 507 24.75 -10.99 -8.85
C ARG A 507 24.17 -9.67 -8.32
N ARG A 508 24.66 -9.25 -7.16
CA ARG A 508 24.36 -7.93 -6.60
C ARG A 508 24.90 -6.81 -7.52
N ILE A 509 24.06 -5.82 -7.78
CA ILE A 509 24.38 -4.64 -8.60
C ILE A 509 24.64 -3.42 -7.74
N ALA A 510 23.79 -3.16 -6.76
CA ALA A 510 23.94 -2.05 -5.82
C ALA A 510 23.38 -2.42 -4.44
N ALA A 511 24.08 -1.94 -3.41
CA ALA A 511 23.67 -2.02 -2.02
C ALA A 511 24.31 -0.84 -1.28
N LEU A 512 23.48 -0.07 -0.58
CA LEU A 512 23.87 1.13 0.15
C LEU A 512 23.28 0.99 1.56
N PRO A 513 24.10 0.84 2.62
CA PRO A 513 23.59 0.64 3.97
C PRO A 513 22.66 1.77 4.41
N GLY A 514 21.49 1.41 4.95
CA GLY A 514 20.46 2.35 5.36
C GLY A 514 19.81 3.15 4.22
N VAL A 515 19.68 2.57 3.03
CA VAL A 515 19.02 3.18 1.85
C VAL A 515 18.01 2.22 1.24
N SER A 516 16.78 2.69 0.98
CA SER A 516 15.80 1.98 0.17
C SER A 516 16.19 2.07 -1.30
N LEU A 517 16.44 0.94 -1.97
CA LEU A 517 16.54 0.85 -3.43
C LEU A 517 15.35 0.07 -3.99
N GLN A 518 14.48 0.72 -4.76
CA GLN A 518 13.20 0.14 -5.20
C GLN A 518 12.78 0.52 -6.62
N GLN A 519 11.72 -0.12 -7.13
CA GLN A 519 11.09 0.19 -8.42
C GLN A 519 12.09 0.29 -9.59
N VAL A 520 12.86 -0.78 -9.83
CA VAL A 520 13.85 -0.81 -10.92
C VAL A 520 13.24 -0.50 -12.29
N ALA A 521 13.96 0.27 -13.10
CA ALA A 521 13.66 0.54 -14.50
C ALA A 521 14.93 0.63 -15.36
N VAL A 522 14.95 -0.07 -16.49
CA VAL A 522 16.07 -0.04 -17.44
C VAL A 522 15.67 0.75 -18.69
N SER A 523 16.56 1.59 -19.21
CA SER A 523 16.32 2.35 -20.45
C SER A 523 16.61 1.50 -21.69
N VAL A 524 16.14 1.92 -22.87
CA VAL A 524 16.37 1.21 -24.15
C VAL A 524 17.87 1.05 -24.48
N ALA A 525 18.73 1.95 -23.96
CA ALA A 525 20.18 1.84 -24.09
C ALA A 525 20.80 0.74 -23.22
N GLY A 526 20.11 0.34 -22.14
CA GLY A 526 20.59 -0.57 -21.10
C GLY A 526 21.11 0.13 -19.85
N GLU A 527 20.74 1.40 -19.65
CA GLU A 527 21.05 2.15 -18.43
C GLU A 527 20.05 1.77 -17.33
N LEU A 528 20.55 1.20 -16.23
CA LEU A 528 19.74 0.84 -15.07
C LEU A 528 19.48 2.07 -14.20
N GLY A 529 18.25 2.20 -13.70
CA GLY A 529 17.93 3.11 -12.61
C GLY A 529 16.97 2.47 -11.61
N ALA A 530 16.87 3.13 -10.45
CA ALA A 530 15.97 2.77 -9.35
C ALA A 530 15.52 4.04 -8.62
N MET A 531 14.42 3.95 -7.87
CA MET A 531 14.17 4.89 -6.79
C MET A 531 15.20 4.65 -5.67
N ASN A 532 15.73 5.73 -5.09
CA ASN A 532 16.64 5.70 -3.96
C ASN A 532 16.37 6.89 -3.02
N ASP A 533 16.57 6.72 -1.72
CA ASP A 533 16.40 7.78 -0.71
C ASP A 533 17.70 8.19 0.01
N ALA A 534 18.86 7.89 -0.59
CA ALA A 534 20.19 8.20 -0.05
C ALA A 534 20.41 9.69 0.26
N ASN A 535 19.71 10.59 -0.43
CA ASN A 535 19.72 12.04 -0.19
C ASN A 535 18.53 12.53 0.68
N GLY A 536 17.92 11.65 1.48
CA GLY A 536 16.83 11.98 2.39
C GLY A 536 15.44 12.12 1.74
N ARG A 537 15.33 11.96 0.41
CA ARG A 537 14.08 11.95 -0.37
C ARG A 537 14.12 10.83 -1.40
N LEU A 538 13.06 10.03 -1.47
CA LEU A 538 12.92 8.85 -2.33
C LEU A 538 12.68 9.27 -3.79
N ARG A 539 13.71 9.17 -4.63
CA ARG A 539 13.78 9.78 -5.97
C ARG A 539 14.46 8.87 -7.01
N PRO A 540 14.16 9.04 -8.31
CA PRO A 540 14.86 8.32 -9.38
C PRO A 540 16.38 8.60 -9.39
N GLY A 541 17.18 7.57 -9.62
CA GLY A 541 18.62 7.64 -9.80
C GLY A 541 19.15 6.57 -10.77
N VAL A 542 20.27 6.86 -11.42
CA VAL A 542 21.01 5.90 -12.25
C VAL A 542 21.87 5.01 -11.36
N VAL A 543 21.88 3.71 -11.62
CA VAL A 543 22.65 2.72 -10.86
C VAL A 543 23.83 2.24 -11.72
N ASP A 544 25.06 2.51 -11.29
CA ASP A 544 26.28 2.07 -11.96
C ASP A 544 27.38 1.69 -10.95
N ALA A 545 28.11 0.62 -11.23
CA ALA A 545 29.26 0.13 -10.46
C ALA A 545 29.06 0.01 -8.91
N GLY A 546 27.83 -0.19 -8.43
CA GLY A 546 27.48 -0.22 -7.00
C GLY A 546 27.09 1.11 -6.39
N MET A 547 27.25 2.21 -7.14
CA MET A 547 26.82 3.56 -6.78
C MET A 547 25.41 3.84 -7.32
N VAL A 548 24.70 4.78 -6.67
CA VAL A 548 23.48 5.37 -7.23
C VAL A 548 23.67 6.87 -7.36
N THR A 549 23.46 7.40 -8.56
CA THR A 549 23.56 8.83 -8.88
C THR A 549 22.15 9.38 -9.10
N PRO A 550 21.63 10.24 -8.20
CA PRO A 550 20.29 10.81 -8.35
C PRO A 550 20.11 11.57 -9.67
N LEU A 551 18.93 11.42 -10.29
CA LEU A 551 18.56 12.23 -11.45
C LEU A 551 18.23 13.66 -11.01
N LEU A 552 18.52 14.62 -11.89
CA LEU A 552 18.19 16.03 -11.64
C LEU A 552 16.67 16.23 -11.64
N LEU A 553 16.17 16.88 -10.59
CA LEU A 553 14.77 17.21 -10.38
C LEU A 553 14.68 18.63 -9.79
N SER A 554 14.34 19.61 -10.62
CA SER A 554 14.23 21.02 -10.20
C SER A 554 12.90 21.31 -9.49
N GLY A 555 12.91 22.30 -8.61
CA GLY A 555 11.76 22.70 -7.80
C GLY A 555 11.89 22.25 -6.34
N GLU A 556 10.76 22.17 -5.65
CA GLU A 556 10.72 21.91 -4.20
C GLU A 556 11.08 20.46 -3.82
N PRO A 557 11.55 20.21 -2.58
CA PRO A 557 11.92 18.87 -2.12
C PRO A 557 10.72 17.90 -1.95
N CYS A 558 10.30 17.26 -3.04
CA CYS A 558 9.34 16.15 -3.01
C CYS A 558 9.99 14.76 -2.92
N ASP A 559 9.22 13.78 -2.43
CA ASP A 559 9.41 12.35 -2.70
C ASP A 559 8.69 11.96 -4.00
N CYS A 560 9.00 10.79 -4.55
CA CYS A 560 8.44 10.30 -5.81
C CYS A 560 7.82 8.90 -5.73
N ALA A 561 7.87 8.25 -4.57
CA ALA A 561 7.22 6.96 -4.28
C ALA A 561 6.74 6.93 -2.83
N GLY A 562 5.95 5.92 -2.47
CA GLY A 562 5.55 5.60 -1.09
C GLY A 562 6.28 4.36 -0.56
N ALA A 563 5.80 3.82 0.57
CA ALA A 563 6.26 2.54 1.09
C ALA A 563 5.83 1.39 0.17
N GLN A 564 6.70 0.38 0.03
CA GLN A 564 6.51 -0.72 -0.91
C GLN A 564 6.06 -1.98 -0.18
N TRP A 565 4.80 -1.99 0.26
CA TRP A 565 4.13 -3.13 0.90
C TRP A 565 3.87 -4.33 -0.03
N GLY A 566 4.16 -4.20 -1.33
CA GLY A 566 3.89 -5.23 -2.33
C GLY A 566 4.43 -4.86 -3.71
N GLY A 567 4.13 -5.72 -4.69
CA GLY A 567 4.73 -5.66 -6.02
C GLY A 567 4.10 -4.68 -7.01
N GLY A 568 4.83 -4.50 -8.12
CA GLY A 568 4.39 -3.83 -9.35
C GLY A 568 4.14 -2.33 -9.24
N GLY A 569 4.30 -1.73 -8.06
CA GLY A 569 4.23 -0.29 -7.85
C GLY A 569 5.16 0.44 -8.82
N ARG A 570 4.60 1.30 -9.66
CA ARG A 570 5.38 2.11 -10.62
C ARG A 570 4.93 3.55 -10.59
N SER A 571 5.81 4.38 -10.04
CA SER A 571 5.67 5.83 -9.92
C SER A 571 6.57 6.60 -10.89
N TRP A 572 7.53 5.93 -11.53
CA TRP A 572 8.43 6.52 -12.51
C TRP A 572 8.76 5.56 -13.65
N CYS A 573 9.22 6.09 -14.78
CA CYS A 573 9.84 5.33 -15.88
C CYS A 573 10.67 6.22 -16.82
N TRP A 574 11.54 5.61 -17.62
CA TRP A 574 12.29 6.30 -18.68
C TRP A 574 11.38 6.72 -19.85
N SER A 575 11.74 7.80 -20.55
CA SER A 575 11.20 8.06 -21.89
C SER A 575 11.73 7.03 -22.91
N PRO A 576 11.01 6.78 -24.02
CA PRO A 576 11.46 5.84 -25.05
C PRO A 576 12.80 6.23 -25.71
N ASP A 577 13.11 7.53 -25.75
CA ASP A 577 14.39 8.08 -26.23
C ASP A 577 15.50 8.13 -25.16
N GLY A 578 15.19 7.83 -23.89
CA GLY A 578 16.10 7.89 -22.75
C GLY A 578 16.58 9.29 -22.34
N THR A 579 16.16 10.36 -23.02
CA THR A 579 16.57 11.75 -22.74
C THR A 579 15.80 12.39 -21.57
N ARG A 580 14.61 11.86 -21.28
CA ARG A 580 13.67 12.34 -20.27
C ARG A 580 13.27 11.18 -19.36
N TYR A 581 12.62 11.49 -18.25
CA TYR A 581 11.90 10.51 -17.45
C TYR A 581 10.53 11.04 -17.05
N LEU A 582 9.61 10.13 -16.78
CA LEU A 582 8.28 10.40 -16.21
C LEU A 582 8.34 10.09 -14.72
N VAL A 583 7.73 10.92 -13.90
CA VAL A 583 7.68 10.74 -12.43
C VAL A 583 6.38 11.28 -11.85
N ALA A 584 5.74 10.50 -10.99
CA ALA A 584 4.70 10.96 -10.08
C ALA A 584 5.37 11.53 -8.82
N ARG A 585 4.94 12.71 -8.37
CA ARG A 585 5.58 13.44 -7.26
C ARG A 585 4.61 13.57 -6.10
N ASN A 586 5.08 13.24 -4.90
CA ASN A 586 4.36 13.42 -3.65
C ASN A 586 4.71 14.79 -3.05
N LEU A 587 3.73 15.68 -3.03
CA LEU A 587 3.79 17.07 -2.59
C LEU A 587 3.02 17.21 -1.28
N ALA A 588 3.58 16.66 -0.20
CA ALA A 588 2.97 16.59 1.13
C ALA A 588 1.54 16.00 1.11
N GLY A 589 1.40 14.82 0.49
CA GLY A 589 0.13 14.11 0.32
C GLY A 589 -0.65 14.50 -0.94
N PHE A 590 -0.45 15.70 -1.51
CA PHE A 590 -0.94 16.01 -2.86
C PHE A 590 -0.05 15.37 -3.92
N GLY A 591 -0.54 15.26 -5.15
CA GLY A 591 0.22 14.71 -6.26
C GLY A 591 0.25 15.58 -7.52
N ASP A 592 1.30 15.40 -8.32
CA ASP A 592 1.21 15.55 -9.77
C ASP A 592 2.00 14.47 -10.52
N LEU A 593 1.77 14.37 -11.83
CA LEU A 593 2.60 13.59 -12.76
C LEU A 593 3.37 14.58 -13.65
N ALA A 594 4.67 14.37 -13.80
CA ALA A 594 5.54 15.30 -14.52
C ALA A 594 6.56 14.56 -15.41
N VAL A 595 6.89 15.19 -16.55
CA VAL A 595 8.03 14.82 -17.41
C VAL A 595 9.21 15.70 -17.04
N VAL A 596 10.39 15.11 -16.91
CA VAL A 596 11.62 15.79 -16.50
C VAL A 596 12.70 15.58 -17.55
N ASP A 597 13.34 16.67 -17.98
CA ASP A 597 14.55 16.61 -18.81
C ASP A 597 15.76 16.20 -17.98
N ARG A 598 16.49 15.15 -18.38
CA ARG A 598 17.59 14.60 -17.58
C ARG A 598 18.80 15.51 -17.48
N ALA A 599 19.06 16.33 -18.50
CA ALA A 599 20.28 17.12 -18.61
C ALA A 599 20.22 18.42 -17.80
N SER A 600 19.03 19.01 -17.69
CA SER A 600 18.76 20.25 -16.96
C SER A 600 17.98 20.06 -15.66
N GLY A 601 17.32 18.91 -15.49
CA GLY A 601 16.36 18.69 -14.41
C GLY A 601 15.07 19.53 -14.55
N ALA A 602 14.81 20.12 -15.72
CA ALA A 602 13.63 20.96 -15.94
C ALA A 602 12.35 20.12 -15.94
N VAL A 603 11.33 20.56 -15.19
CA VAL A 603 10.10 19.81 -14.92
C VAL A 603 8.92 20.40 -15.68
N THR A 604 8.19 19.54 -16.39
CA THR A 604 6.91 19.84 -17.05
C THR A 604 5.80 19.02 -16.41
N THR A 605 4.94 19.65 -15.59
CA THR A 605 3.78 18.97 -15.01
C THR A 605 2.73 18.66 -16.08
N LEU A 606 2.34 17.39 -16.19
CA LEU A 606 1.31 16.89 -17.10
C LEU A 606 -0.10 17.09 -16.51
N ALA A 607 -0.29 16.71 -15.24
CA ALA A 607 -1.58 16.82 -14.56
C ALA A 607 -1.45 16.76 -13.04
N ARG A 608 -2.14 17.67 -12.32
CA ARG A 608 -2.33 17.60 -10.87
C ARG A 608 -3.36 16.52 -10.49
N ALA A 609 -2.97 15.68 -9.53
CA ALA A 609 -3.66 14.53 -8.94
C ALA A 609 -2.58 13.58 -8.38
N VAL A 610 -2.96 12.65 -7.51
CA VAL A 610 -2.12 11.47 -7.23
C VAL A 610 -2.09 10.58 -8.47
N HIS A 611 -0.92 10.03 -8.83
CA HIS A 611 -0.77 9.09 -9.95
C HIS A 611 0.13 7.91 -9.60
N GLY A 612 -0.05 6.80 -10.32
CA GLY A 612 0.76 5.59 -10.19
C GLY A 612 0.49 4.61 -11.32
N GLY A 613 1.01 3.38 -11.21
CA GLY A 613 0.94 2.37 -12.28
C GLY A 613 1.58 2.81 -13.61
N VAL A 614 2.52 3.75 -13.60
CA VAL A 614 2.91 4.52 -14.79
C VAL A 614 3.65 3.68 -15.85
N SER A 615 3.50 4.08 -17.12
CA SER A 615 4.16 3.51 -18.28
C SER A 615 4.33 4.57 -19.38
N TRP A 616 5.47 4.57 -20.10
CA TRP A 616 5.71 5.45 -21.26
C TRP A 616 6.24 4.62 -22.42
N THR A 617 5.51 4.59 -23.53
CA THR A 617 5.91 3.94 -24.79
C THR A 617 5.99 4.99 -25.92
N PRO A 618 6.54 4.65 -27.10
CA PRO A 618 6.47 5.54 -28.28
C PRO A 618 5.06 5.95 -28.69
N HIS A 619 4.03 5.24 -28.22
CA HIS A 619 2.62 5.44 -28.57
C HIS A 619 1.82 6.24 -27.52
N GLY A 620 2.35 6.43 -26.31
CA GLY A 620 1.66 7.18 -25.26
C GLY A 620 2.22 6.99 -23.85
N ILE A 621 1.74 7.81 -22.93
CA ILE A 621 1.94 7.67 -21.49
C ILE A 621 0.63 7.17 -20.87
N VAL A 622 0.67 6.10 -20.09
CA VAL A 622 -0.48 5.56 -19.36
C VAL A 622 -0.20 5.59 -17.86
N ALA A 623 -1.22 5.96 -17.08
CA ALA A 623 -1.16 6.01 -15.63
C ALA A 623 -2.55 5.81 -15.00
N LEU A 624 -2.57 5.47 -13.72
CA LEU A 624 -3.71 5.73 -12.84
C LEU A 624 -3.66 7.19 -12.39
N ARG A 625 -4.82 7.83 -12.24
CA ARG A 625 -4.99 9.19 -11.71
C ARG A 625 -6.10 9.20 -10.66
N SER A 626 -5.89 9.79 -9.49
CA SER A 626 -6.90 9.92 -8.42
C SER A 626 -6.80 11.27 -7.70
N GLY A 627 -7.90 11.78 -7.15
CA GLY A 627 -7.95 13.06 -6.43
C GLY A 627 -9.18 13.17 -5.55
N ALA A 628 -9.20 14.05 -4.55
CA ALA A 628 -10.32 14.16 -3.61
C ALA A 628 -11.66 14.43 -4.33
N VAL A 629 -11.65 15.22 -5.40
CA VAL A 629 -12.82 15.48 -6.26
C VAL A 629 -12.81 14.72 -7.60
N THR A 630 -11.94 13.73 -7.78
CA THR A 630 -11.89 12.89 -8.99
C THR A 630 -11.78 11.40 -8.67
N PRO A 631 -12.88 10.61 -8.83
CA PRO A 631 -12.83 9.14 -8.81
C PRO A 631 -11.68 8.59 -9.65
N THR A 632 -11.02 7.54 -9.17
CA THR A 632 -9.79 7.00 -9.76
C THR A 632 -10.00 6.66 -11.24
N GLN A 633 -9.04 7.02 -12.08
CA GLN A 633 -9.14 6.97 -13.54
C GLN A 633 -7.95 6.21 -14.13
N VAL A 634 -8.18 5.41 -15.17
CA VAL A 634 -7.12 5.08 -16.13
C VAL A 634 -7.05 6.23 -17.12
N VAL A 635 -5.87 6.84 -17.27
CA VAL A 635 -5.61 7.94 -18.20
C VAL A 635 -4.52 7.60 -19.21
N LEU A 636 -4.69 8.13 -20.42
CA LEU A 636 -3.70 8.15 -21.50
C LEU A 636 -3.34 9.60 -21.80
N PHE A 637 -2.05 9.89 -21.95
CA PHE A 637 -1.55 11.13 -22.50
C PHE A 637 -0.84 10.86 -23.83
N ASP A 638 -1.03 11.74 -24.81
CA ASP A 638 -0.22 11.76 -26.03
C ASP A 638 1.29 11.92 -25.67
N PRO A 639 2.22 11.19 -26.31
CA PRO A 639 3.63 11.17 -25.91
C PRO A 639 4.42 12.44 -26.33
N VAL A 640 3.80 13.37 -27.06
CA VAL A 640 4.41 14.59 -27.61
C VAL A 640 3.65 15.85 -27.22
N SER A 641 2.32 15.89 -27.38
CA SER A 641 1.48 17.03 -27.02
C SER A 641 1.07 17.02 -25.55
N PHE A 642 1.14 15.86 -24.89
CA PHE A 642 0.68 15.62 -23.54
C PHE A 642 -0.83 15.88 -23.32
N GLU A 643 -1.64 15.88 -24.38
CA GLU A 643 -3.10 15.94 -24.26
C GLU A 643 -3.62 14.68 -23.54
N ARG A 644 -4.45 14.88 -22.50
CA ARG A 644 -4.91 13.82 -21.59
C ARG A 644 -6.35 13.36 -21.92
N ARG A 645 -6.49 12.07 -22.20
CA ARG A 645 -7.77 11.35 -22.34
C ARG A 645 -8.01 10.42 -21.15
N VAL A 646 -9.24 10.37 -20.66
CA VAL A 646 -9.72 9.35 -19.71
C VAL A 646 -10.13 8.10 -20.50
N LEU A 647 -9.74 6.91 -20.02
CA LEU A 647 -10.08 5.62 -20.63
C LEU A 647 -11.09 4.82 -19.81
N ALA A 648 -10.95 4.82 -18.49
CA ALA A 648 -11.85 4.14 -17.56
C ALA A 648 -11.88 4.88 -16.21
N MET A 649 -12.91 4.61 -15.40
CA MET A 649 -13.07 5.17 -14.04
C MET A 649 -13.45 4.08 -13.03
N SER A 650 -13.13 4.30 -11.76
CA SER A 650 -13.54 3.49 -10.60
C SER A 650 -15.05 3.54 -10.38
N GLU A 651 -15.69 4.62 -10.84
CA GLU A 651 -17.12 4.83 -10.72
C GLU A 651 -17.94 3.83 -11.54
N LEU A 652 -18.87 3.16 -10.86
CA LEU A 652 -19.87 2.29 -11.45
C LEU A 652 -21.25 2.98 -11.47
N PRO A 653 -22.14 2.62 -12.40
CA PRO A 653 -23.49 3.19 -12.45
C PRO A 653 -24.27 2.96 -11.15
N CYS A 654 -24.64 4.05 -10.47
CA CYS A 654 -25.42 4.02 -9.23
C CYS A 654 -26.82 4.60 -9.45
N ILE A 655 -27.83 4.08 -8.72
CA ILE A 655 -29.20 4.60 -8.75
C ILE A 655 -29.30 6.06 -8.28
N ASP A 656 -28.40 6.47 -7.38
CA ASP A 656 -28.32 7.83 -6.85
C ASP A 656 -27.65 8.81 -7.83
N GLY A 657 -27.22 8.36 -9.01
CA GLY A 657 -26.48 9.17 -9.97
C GLY A 657 -25.00 9.40 -9.59
N PRO A 658 -24.25 10.09 -10.46
CA PRO A 658 -22.79 10.10 -10.42
C PRO A 658 -22.19 11.03 -9.36
N TRP A 659 -20.91 10.84 -9.05
CA TRP A 659 -20.10 11.69 -8.19
C TRP A 659 -19.95 13.12 -8.71
N SER A 660 -20.05 13.33 -10.03
CA SER A 660 -20.10 14.67 -10.64
C SER A 660 -21.38 15.46 -10.32
N ALA A 661 -22.35 14.85 -9.63
CA ALA A 661 -23.52 15.51 -9.05
C ALA A 661 -23.40 15.69 -7.52
N CYS A 662 -22.20 15.54 -6.95
CA CYS A 662 -21.88 15.80 -5.54
C CYS A 662 -20.98 17.03 -5.41
N ASP A 663 -21.23 17.87 -4.41
CA ASP A 663 -20.35 19.00 -4.07
C ASP A 663 -19.12 18.50 -3.27
N LEU A 664 -18.24 17.76 -3.96
CA LEU A 664 -16.99 17.22 -3.43
C LEU A 664 -15.97 18.33 -3.14
N VAL A 665 -15.19 18.16 -2.08
CA VAL A 665 -14.19 19.13 -1.61
C VAL A 665 -12.75 18.63 -1.79
N GLU A 666 -11.84 19.54 -2.11
CA GLU A 666 -10.40 19.33 -1.92
C GLU A 666 -10.02 19.71 -0.47
N PRO A 667 -9.07 19.02 0.17
CA PRO A 667 -8.63 19.36 1.52
C PRO A 667 -7.72 20.60 1.54
N THR A 668 -7.68 21.27 2.68
CA THR A 668 -6.61 22.22 3.03
C THR A 668 -5.50 21.45 3.76
N ALA A 669 -4.25 21.61 3.34
CA ALA A 669 -3.11 21.12 4.12
C ALA A 669 -2.58 22.20 5.08
N GLY A 670 -2.07 21.75 6.22
CA GLY A 670 -1.35 22.58 7.19
C GLY A 670 -0.29 21.78 7.93
N THR A 671 0.43 22.46 8.82
CA THR A 671 1.43 21.87 9.72
C THR A 671 1.32 22.51 11.10
N VAL A 672 1.44 21.70 12.15
CA VAL A 672 1.62 22.18 13.54
C VAL A 672 2.79 21.43 14.16
N ASP A 673 3.72 22.16 14.81
CA ASP A 673 4.95 21.62 15.40
C ASP A 673 5.78 20.70 14.46
N GLY A 674 5.68 20.94 13.15
CA GLY A 674 6.33 20.14 12.11
C GLY A 674 5.54 18.92 11.63
N ILE A 675 4.40 18.59 12.27
CA ILE A 675 3.50 17.49 11.93
C ILE A 675 2.53 17.94 10.83
N PRO A 676 2.53 17.33 9.63
CA PRO A 676 1.58 17.68 8.57
C PRO A 676 0.19 17.10 8.80
N PHE A 677 -0.83 17.82 8.34
CA PHE A 677 -2.22 17.36 8.37
C PHE A 677 -3.00 17.86 7.16
N ARG A 678 -4.11 17.19 6.84
CA ARG A 678 -5.00 17.53 5.71
C ARG A 678 -6.45 17.53 6.19
N LEU A 679 -7.05 18.72 6.22
CA LEU A 679 -8.41 18.97 6.69
C LEU A 679 -9.38 19.04 5.51
N TYR A 680 -10.38 18.16 5.52
CA TYR A 680 -11.56 18.22 4.66
C TYR A 680 -12.71 18.83 5.46
N GLU A 681 -13.27 19.93 4.97
CA GLU A 681 -14.42 20.61 5.60
C GLU A 681 -15.69 20.47 4.75
N PRO A 682 -16.90 20.47 5.36
CA PRO A 682 -18.14 20.62 4.61
C PRO A 682 -18.24 22.01 3.97
N ASN A 683 -19.01 22.12 2.88
CA ASN A 683 -19.17 23.36 2.12
C ASN A 683 -19.77 24.54 2.93
N ASP A 684 -20.50 24.26 4.02
CA ASP A 684 -20.71 25.21 5.11
C ASP A 684 -20.00 24.72 6.40
N PRO A 685 -18.80 25.27 6.71
CA PRO A 685 -18.05 24.92 7.92
C PRO A 685 -18.74 25.26 9.25
N SER A 686 -19.85 26.02 9.24
CA SER A 686 -20.62 26.35 10.44
C SER A 686 -21.68 25.30 10.79
N GLU A 687 -22.09 24.46 9.83
CA GLU A 687 -22.99 23.31 10.06
C GLU A 687 -22.24 22.05 10.54
N ALA A 688 -20.93 22.15 10.82
CA ALA A 688 -20.10 21.03 11.25
C ALA A 688 -20.58 20.42 12.59
N SER A 689 -21.07 19.18 12.52
CA SER A 689 -21.56 18.39 13.65
C SER A 689 -20.42 17.80 14.50
N HIS A 690 -19.41 17.23 13.84
CA HIS A 690 -18.31 16.47 14.44
C HIS A 690 -16.97 16.74 13.75
N LEU A 691 -15.88 16.48 14.47
CA LEU A 691 -14.52 16.39 13.94
C LEU A 691 -14.05 14.94 14.02
N LEU A 692 -13.72 14.34 12.88
CA LEU A 692 -13.15 12.99 12.78
C LEU A 692 -11.64 13.12 12.55
N VAL A 693 -10.85 12.84 13.57
CA VAL A 693 -9.37 12.79 13.48
C VAL A 693 -8.99 11.40 12.97
N TRP A 694 -8.59 11.29 11.71
CA TRP A 694 -8.39 10.01 11.03
C TRP A 694 -6.91 9.67 10.89
N VAL A 695 -6.51 8.54 11.46
CA VAL A 695 -5.15 8.00 11.43
C VAL A 695 -5.08 6.81 10.46
N HIS A 696 -4.07 6.78 9.60
CA HIS A 696 -3.91 5.75 8.58
C HIS A 696 -3.22 4.48 9.11
N GLY A 697 -3.38 3.37 8.37
CA GLY A 697 -2.62 2.13 8.62
C GLY A 697 -1.16 2.23 8.17
N GLY A 698 -0.36 1.19 8.43
CA GLY A 698 1.07 1.16 8.08
C GLY A 698 1.89 0.60 9.25
N PRO A 699 2.47 1.43 10.15
CA PRO A 699 2.36 2.89 10.21
C PRO A 699 3.16 3.61 9.11
N THR A 700 4.09 2.91 8.45
CA THR A 700 4.90 3.44 7.35
C THR A 700 4.13 3.41 6.02
N ASP A 701 3.15 4.30 5.87
CA ASP A 701 2.44 4.56 4.60
C ASP A 701 2.05 6.05 4.52
N GLN A 702 1.19 6.48 3.60
CA GLN A 702 0.49 7.77 3.66
C GLN A 702 -0.86 7.72 2.94
N TRP A 703 -1.93 8.19 3.60
CA TRP A 703 -3.21 8.51 2.95
C TRP A 703 -3.11 9.76 2.07
N GLN A 704 -2.47 9.67 0.91
CA GLN A 704 -2.41 10.75 -0.08
C GLN A 704 -3.82 11.22 -0.51
N VAL A 705 -3.90 12.42 -1.09
CA VAL A 705 -5.13 13.09 -1.57
C VAL A 705 -5.65 12.41 -2.85
N THR A 706 -6.07 11.16 -2.67
CA THR A 706 -6.76 10.29 -3.63
C THR A 706 -8.28 10.42 -3.46
N PHE A 707 -9.04 9.75 -4.31
CA PHE A 707 -10.49 9.66 -4.13
C PHE A 707 -10.84 8.66 -3.03
N MET A 708 -11.35 9.18 -1.92
CA MET A 708 -11.80 8.38 -0.78
C MET A 708 -13.31 8.56 -0.56
N PRO A 709 -14.17 7.65 -1.09
CA PRO A 709 -15.62 7.72 -0.90
C PRO A 709 -16.04 7.87 0.57
N ARG A 710 -15.29 7.24 1.48
CA ARG A 710 -15.49 7.30 2.93
C ARG A 710 -15.35 8.72 3.48
N ILE A 711 -14.35 9.48 3.05
CA ILE A 711 -14.19 10.89 3.47
C ILE A 711 -15.33 11.73 2.90
N ALA A 712 -15.64 11.59 1.61
CA ALA A 712 -16.76 12.30 0.98
C ALA A 712 -18.12 12.02 1.64
N HIS A 713 -18.35 10.79 2.13
CA HIS A 713 -19.55 10.38 2.85
C HIS A 713 -19.77 11.15 4.16
N TRP A 714 -18.71 11.30 4.97
CA TRP A 714 -18.76 11.96 6.27
C TRP A 714 -18.74 13.49 6.13
N VAL A 715 -17.96 14.03 5.19
CA VAL A 715 -17.98 15.46 4.84
C VAL A 715 -19.36 15.87 4.35
N GLY A 716 -19.99 15.07 3.48
CA GLY A 716 -21.38 15.29 3.05
C GLY A 716 -22.45 15.13 4.14
N ARG A 717 -22.08 14.65 5.35
CA ARG A 717 -22.93 14.63 6.56
C ARG A 717 -22.58 15.73 7.54
N GLY A 718 -21.84 16.75 7.11
CA GLY A 718 -21.42 17.84 7.98
C GLY A 718 -20.43 17.38 9.05
N CYS A 719 -19.54 16.44 8.75
CA CYS A 719 -18.36 16.16 9.58
C CYS A 719 -17.13 16.84 8.98
N ARG A 720 -16.25 17.42 9.80
CA ARG A 720 -14.87 17.66 9.38
C ARG A 720 -14.11 16.34 9.44
N VAL A 721 -13.20 16.11 8.48
CA VAL A 721 -12.26 14.98 8.51
C VAL A 721 -10.85 15.54 8.48
N LEU A 722 -10.07 15.26 9.53
CA LEU A 722 -8.71 15.72 9.70
C LEU A 722 -7.77 14.51 9.63
N VAL A 723 -7.10 14.34 8.49
CA VAL A 723 -6.14 13.24 8.29
C VAL A 723 -4.77 13.68 8.80
N VAL A 724 -4.17 12.88 9.68
CA VAL A 724 -2.88 13.17 10.34
C VAL A 724 -1.75 12.41 9.64
N ASP A 725 -0.68 13.10 9.28
CA ASP A 725 0.58 12.50 8.85
C ASP A 725 1.57 12.57 10.03
N HIS A 726 1.52 11.58 10.93
CA HIS A 726 2.41 11.53 12.10
C HIS A 726 3.84 11.11 11.71
N ARG A 727 4.83 11.34 12.57
CA ARG A 727 6.19 10.79 12.38
C ARG A 727 6.10 9.29 12.12
N GLY A 728 6.75 8.82 11.05
CA GLY A 728 6.48 7.50 10.44
C GLY A 728 5.87 7.57 9.04
N THR A 729 4.98 8.55 8.80
CA THR A 729 4.28 8.72 7.52
C THR A 729 5.24 9.04 6.36
N THR A 730 4.98 8.43 5.20
CA THR A 730 5.77 8.64 3.97
C THR A 730 5.45 9.97 3.27
N GLY A 731 6.28 10.38 2.31
CA GLY A 731 6.06 11.62 1.54
C GLY A 731 6.64 12.90 2.14
N HIS A 732 7.12 12.83 3.38
CA HIS A 732 7.76 13.92 4.12
C HIS A 732 9.29 13.74 4.23
N GLY A 733 9.84 12.80 3.47
CA GLY A 733 11.27 12.46 3.41
C GLY A 733 11.71 11.44 4.46
N ARG A 734 12.85 10.81 4.20
CA ARG A 734 13.40 9.69 4.96
C ARG A 734 13.54 10.00 6.45
N ALA A 735 13.94 11.22 6.80
CA ALA A 735 14.09 11.62 8.20
C ALA A 735 12.76 11.62 8.98
N PHE A 736 11.66 12.07 8.36
CA PHE A 736 10.34 12.09 9.00
C PHE A 736 9.72 10.68 9.08
N GLN A 737 9.94 9.87 8.03
CA GLN A 737 9.52 8.48 7.99
C GLN A 737 10.28 7.60 9.02
N GLN A 738 11.61 7.73 9.08
CA GLN A 738 12.45 6.94 9.99
C GLN A 738 12.36 7.43 11.45
N ALA A 739 11.79 8.60 11.73
CA ALA A 739 11.65 9.13 13.09
C ALA A 739 10.76 8.27 14.02
N LEU A 740 9.93 7.38 13.47
CA LEU A 740 9.12 6.45 14.26
C LEU A 740 9.91 5.21 14.73
N ASN A 741 11.07 4.92 14.13
CA ASN A 741 11.89 3.77 14.52
C ASN A 741 12.44 3.98 15.93
N GLY A 742 12.15 3.03 16.82
CA GLY A 742 12.38 3.14 18.26
C GLY A 742 11.32 3.91 19.05
N HIS A 743 10.25 4.42 18.43
CA HIS A 743 9.27 5.33 19.04
C HIS A 743 7.79 5.05 18.71
N TRP A 744 7.44 3.87 18.21
CA TRP A 744 6.04 3.51 17.97
C TRP A 744 5.26 3.24 19.27
N GLY A 745 4.04 3.79 19.37
CA GLY A 745 3.25 3.94 20.59
C GLY A 745 3.65 5.13 21.46
N GLU A 746 4.45 6.06 20.91
CA GLU A 746 4.95 7.27 21.56
C GLU A 746 4.85 8.47 20.63
N TYR A 747 5.54 8.47 19.48
CA TYR A 747 5.58 9.61 18.56
C TYR A 747 4.33 9.74 17.71
N ASP A 748 3.85 8.63 17.13
CA ASP A 748 2.54 8.52 16.47
C ASP A 748 1.39 9.04 17.36
N THR A 749 1.44 8.67 18.63
CA THR A 749 0.43 8.95 19.62
C THR A 749 0.48 10.42 20.05
N ALA A 750 1.68 10.96 20.30
CA ALA A 750 1.88 12.37 20.59
C ALA A 750 1.47 13.28 19.41
N ASP A 751 1.80 12.90 18.18
CA ASP A 751 1.51 13.72 16.99
C ASP A 751 0.00 13.81 16.72
N VAL A 752 -0.74 12.71 16.89
CA VAL A 752 -2.21 12.68 16.81
C VAL A 752 -2.85 13.54 17.91
N ILE A 753 -2.25 13.58 19.11
CA ILE A 753 -2.70 14.46 20.21
C ILE A 753 -2.45 15.94 19.85
N THR A 754 -1.24 16.31 19.44
CA THR A 754 -0.89 17.70 19.07
C THR A 754 -1.78 18.24 17.95
N VAL A 755 -2.05 17.43 16.91
CA VAL A 755 -2.92 17.84 15.80
C VAL A 755 -4.40 17.93 16.24
N ALA A 756 -4.87 17.11 17.18
CA ALA A 756 -6.19 17.25 17.77
C ALA A 756 -6.33 18.51 18.66
N GLU A 757 -5.31 18.84 19.46
CA GLU A 757 -5.29 20.06 20.28
C GLU A 757 -5.25 21.32 19.42
N HIS A 758 -4.48 21.32 18.33
CA HIS A 758 -4.49 22.40 17.33
C HIS A 758 -5.89 22.58 16.72
N ALA A 759 -6.55 21.48 16.33
CA ALA A 759 -7.90 21.53 15.77
C ALA A 759 -8.97 22.04 16.75
N HIS A 760 -8.74 21.93 18.07
CA HIS A 760 -9.59 22.57 19.08
C HIS A 760 -9.26 24.05 19.25
N ALA A 761 -7.97 24.43 19.19
CA ALA A 761 -7.53 25.82 19.28
C ALA A 761 -8.04 26.68 18.10
N GLU A 762 -8.03 26.12 16.88
CA GLU A 762 -8.60 26.74 15.67
C GLU A 762 -10.14 26.63 15.60
N GLY A 763 -10.78 25.97 16.57
CA GLY A 763 -12.24 25.84 16.66
C GLY A 763 -12.89 24.89 15.65
N TRP A 764 -12.12 24.03 14.99
CA TRP A 764 -12.63 23.02 14.05
C TRP A 764 -13.43 21.92 14.76
N GLY A 765 -13.07 21.62 16.01
CA GLY A 765 -13.79 20.68 16.87
C GLY A 765 -13.77 21.10 18.34
N THR A 766 -14.49 20.33 19.17
CA THR A 766 -14.44 20.41 20.64
C THR A 766 -14.29 19.00 21.20
N PRO A 767 -13.79 18.78 22.43
CA PRO A 767 -13.66 17.44 23.00
C PRO A 767 -14.95 16.61 22.92
N SER A 768 -16.09 17.21 23.28
CA SER A 768 -17.43 16.62 23.21
C SER A 768 -17.95 16.28 21.79
N ARG A 769 -17.21 16.59 20.73
CA ARG A 769 -17.59 16.37 19.32
C ARG A 769 -16.44 15.83 18.46
N THR A 770 -15.31 15.49 19.08
CA THR A 770 -14.13 14.98 18.38
C THR A 770 -14.02 13.48 18.60
N VAL A 771 -13.86 12.73 17.51
CA VAL A 771 -13.67 11.28 17.53
C VAL A 771 -12.37 10.96 16.81
N VAL A 772 -11.52 10.16 17.44
CA VAL A 772 -10.31 9.63 16.78
C VAL A 772 -10.63 8.27 16.15
N ILE A 773 -10.25 8.09 14.89
CA ILE A 773 -10.61 6.93 14.06
C ILE A 773 -9.38 6.37 13.36
N GLY A 774 -9.20 5.05 13.39
CA GLY A 774 -8.14 4.40 12.62
C GLY A 774 -8.33 2.89 12.47
N GLY A 775 -7.72 2.34 11.42
CA GLY A 775 -7.62 0.90 11.21
C GLY A 775 -6.19 0.40 11.39
N SER A 776 -5.99 -0.86 11.78
CA SER A 776 -4.66 -1.47 11.90
C SER A 776 -3.73 -0.67 12.83
N ALA A 777 -2.52 -0.32 12.39
CA ALA A 777 -1.60 0.58 13.08
C ALA A 777 -2.22 1.95 13.42
N GLY A 778 -3.10 2.50 12.59
CA GLY A 778 -3.85 3.72 12.89
C GLY A 778 -4.89 3.51 14.00
N GLY A 779 -5.46 2.30 14.10
CA GLY A 779 -6.34 1.90 15.20
C GLY A 779 -5.59 1.79 16.52
N PHE A 780 -4.37 1.24 16.50
CA PHE A 780 -3.42 1.27 17.62
C PHE A 780 -3.13 2.71 18.08
N SER A 781 -2.75 3.61 17.17
CA SER A 781 -2.46 5.01 17.50
C SER A 781 -3.70 5.74 18.03
N SER A 782 -4.88 5.44 17.48
CA SER A 782 -6.17 6.00 17.94
C SER A 782 -6.53 5.58 19.37
N LEU A 783 -6.37 4.29 19.69
CA LEU A 783 -6.60 3.76 21.04
C LEU A 783 -5.56 4.28 22.04
N ASN A 784 -4.31 4.45 21.61
CA ASN A 784 -3.28 5.07 22.44
C ASN A 784 -3.57 6.55 22.70
N ALA A 785 -3.93 7.34 21.69
CA ALA A 785 -4.26 8.76 21.85
C ALA A 785 -5.48 8.97 22.78
N ALA A 786 -6.56 8.22 22.58
CA ALA A 786 -7.73 8.25 23.47
C ALA A 786 -7.42 7.69 24.88
N GLY A 787 -6.51 6.72 24.98
CA GLY A 787 -6.02 6.19 26.25
C GLY A 787 -5.04 7.11 26.98
N GLU A 788 -4.36 8.02 26.29
CA GLU A 788 -3.42 9.00 26.85
C GLU A 788 -4.16 10.29 27.27
N ARG A 789 -5.03 10.79 26.39
CA ARG A 789 -5.76 12.06 26.50
C ARG A 789 -7.28 11.88 26.24
N PRO A 790 -8.00 11.14 27.11
CA PRO A 790 -9.46 10.99 26.99
C PRO A 790 -10.20 12.34 27.15
N ASP A 791 -9.54 13.38 27.65
CA ASP A 791 -10.05 14.75 27.74
C ASP A 791 -10.17 15.48 26.39
N LEU A 792 -9.65 14.91 25.29
CA LEU A 792 -9.73 15.46 23.93
C LEU A 792 -10.76 14.79 23.03
N PHE A 793 -11.30 13.62 23.41
CA PHE A 793 -12.10 12.79 22.52
C PHE A 793 -13.41 12.33 23.18
N ALA A 794 -14.55 12.58 22.51
CA ALA A 794 -15.86 12.05 22.90
C ALA A 794 -15.93 10.53 22.77
N GLY A 795 -15.11 9.96 21.88
CA GLY A 795 -14.90 8.53 21.73
C GLY A 795 -13.83 8.19 20.71
N VAL A 796 -13.60 6.88 20.53
CA VAL A 796 -12.65 6.31 19.57
C VAL A 796 -13.31 5.18 18.79
N VAL A 797 -13.04 5.14 17.47
CA VAL A 797 -13.43 4.04 16.58
C VAL A 797 -12.15 3.35 16.09
N ALA A 798 -11.96 2.09 16.45
CA ALA A 798 -10.77 1.32 16.07
C ALA A 798 -11.16 0.05 15.29
N LEU A 799 -10.64 -0.07 14.08
CA LEU A 799 -10.85 -1.21 13.20
C LEU A 799 -9.61 -2.12 13.22
N TYR A 800 -9.79 -3.42 13.43
CA TYR A 800 -8.73 -4.45 13.47
C TYR A 800 -7.40 -3.95 14.10
N PRO A 801 -7.42 -3.39 15.33
CA PRO A 801 -6.29 -2.66 15.88
C PRO A 801 -5.26 -3.58 16.53
N VAL A 802 -3.98 -3.22 16.42
CA VAL A 802 -2.96 -3.75 17.34
C VAL A 802 -3.25 -3.20 18.75
N VAL A 803 -3.29 -4.06 19.76
CA VAL A 803 -3.52 -3.67 21.17
C VAL A 803 -2.42 -4.12 22.12
N ASP A 804 -1.67 -5.15 21.71
CA ASP A 804 -0.51 -5.70 22.38
C ASP A 804 0.61 -5.83 21.34
N LEU A 805 1.71 -5.11 21.54
CA LEU A 805 2.86 -5.10 20.64
C LEU A 805 3.73 -6.36 20.78
N ALA A 806 3.70 -7.01 21.96
CA ALA A 806 4.50 -8.19 22.21
C ALA A 806 3.92 -9.38 21.45
N ASP A 807 2.62 -9.63 21.67
CA ASP A 807 1.85 -10.66 20.96
C ASP A 807 1.83 -10.41 19.44
N ALA A 808 1.71 -9.16 18.99
CA ALA A 808 1.86 -8.81 17.58
C ALA A 808 3.24 -9.21 17.02
N THR A 809 4.35 -8.93 17.73
CA THR A 809 5.68 -9.32 17.24
C THR A 809 5.86 -10.85 17.18
N GLU A 810 5.21 -11.61 18.08
CA GLU A 810 5.26 -13.08 18.06
C GLU A 810 4.31 -13.72 17.03
N ARG A 811 3.21 -13.04 16.64
CA ARG A 811 2.14 -13.59 15.78
C ARG A 811 1.93 -12.94 14.42
N SER A 812 2.52 -11.78 14.14
CA SER A 812 2.43 -11.11 12.83
C SER A 812 2.94 -12.02 11.70
N TRP A 813 2.54 -11.69 10.47
CA TRP A 813 3.02 -12.35 9.26
C TRP A 813 4.53 -12.10 9.02
N ASN A 814 5.24 -13.07 8.44
CA ASN A 814 6.72 -13.09 8.32
C ASN A 814 7.33 -11.83 7.68
N TYR A 815 6.60 -11.19 6.78
CA TYR A 815 6.99 -9.93 6.12
C TYR A 815 7.12 -8.77 7.14
N GLU A 816 6.29 -8.77 8.18
CA GLU A 816 6.11 -7.65 9.11
C GLU A 816 6.67 -7.89 10.51
N GLN A 817 6.79 -9.15 10.97
CA GLN A 817 7.30 -9.55 12.30
C GLN A 817 8.49 -8.70 12.78
N HIS A 818 9.47 -8.52 11.90
CA HIS A 818 10.73 -7.85 12.20
C HIS A 818 10.59 -6.32 12.31
N SER A 819 9.61 -5.73 11.61
CA SER A 819 9.37 -4.29 11.63
C SER A 819 8.92 -3.78 13.00
N ILE A 820 8.12 -4.56 13.74
CA ILE A 820 7.61 -4.14 15.05
C ILE A 820 8.76 -4.00 16.06
N ALA A 821 9.76 -4.89 16.04
CA ALA A 821 10.94 -4.77 16.88
C ALA A 821 11.80 -3.53 16.53
N VAL A 822 11.85 -3.12 15.26
CA VAL A 822 12.52 -1.88 14.81
C VAL A 822 11.72 -0.64 15.22
N LEU A 823 10.39 -0.66 15.05
CA LEU A 823 9.47 0.41 15.44
C LEU A 823 9.41 0.61 16.96
N VAL A 824 9.50 -0.46 17.75
CA VAL A 824 9.60 -0.39 19.22
C VAL A 824 11.03 -0.10 19.69
N GLY A 825 12.06 -0.49 18.93
CA GLY A 825 13.47 -0.24 19.27
C GLY A 825 14.06 -1.18 20.33
N ASP A 826 13.40 -2.31 20.58
CA ASP A 826 13.85 -3.36 21.48
C ASP A 826 13.52 -4.71 20.85
N THR A 827 14.50 -5.61 20.75
CA THR A 827 14.30 -6.99 20.27
C THR A 827 13.79 -7.92 21.39
N SER A 828 13.70 -7.42 22.62
CA SER A 828 13.23 -8.14 23.79
C SER A 828 11.70 -8.06 23.86
N VAL A 829 11.04 -8.85 23.02
CA VAL A 829 9.58 -8.78 22.74
C VAL A 829 8.67 -8.64 23.97
N ASN A 830 9.06 -9.22 25.11
CA ASN A 830 8.32 -9.17 26.37
C ASN A 830 8.89 -8.14 27.38
N SER A 831 9.42 -7.01 26.92
CA SER A 831 9.94 -5.94 27.80
C SER A 831 8.87 -4.95 28.25
N GLU A 832 9.17 -4.19 29.31
CA GLU A 832 8.31 -3.12 29.83
C GLU A 832 8.00 -2.02 28.78
N LEU A 833 8.87 -1.86 27.77
CA LEU A 833 8.67 -0.89 26.68
C LEU A 833 7.49 -1.26 25.80
N TYR A 834 7.41 -2.54 25.42
CA TYR A 834 6.30 -3.12 24.67
C TYR A 834 4.96 -2.91 25.36
N TYR A 835 4.86 -3.19 26.66
CA TYR A 835 3.62 -2.99 27.42
C TYR A 835 3.21 -1.52 27.49
N ARG A 836 4.13 -0.59 27.81
CA ARG A 836 3.83 0.85 27.94
C ARG A 836 3.35 1.52 26.65
N ARG A 837 3.85 1.06 25.51
CA ARG A 837 3.45 1.56 24.17
C ARG A 837 2.19 0.87 23.64
N SER A 838 1.84 -0.29 24.18
CA SER A 838 0.60 -0.99 23.89
C SER A 838 -0.62 -0.29 24.54
N PRO A 839 -1.77 -0.14 23.83
CA PRO A 839 -3.02 0.36 24.39
C PRO A 839 -3.50 -0.35 25.68
N LEU A 840 -3.13 -1.62 25.87
CA LEU A 840 -3.41 -2.36 27.11
C LEU A 840 -2.80 -1.76 28.39
N SER A 841 -1.78 -0.90 28.30
CA SER A 841 -1.29 -0.14 29.47
C SER A 841 -2.18 1.05 29.85
N LYS A 842 -3.03 1.52 28.93
CA LYS A 842 -3.83 2.76 29.07
C LYS A 842 -5.31 2.50 29.43
N LEU A 843 -5.67 1.25 29.71
CA LEU A 843 -7.04 0.76 29.94
C LEU A 843 -7.86 1.58 30.95
N ASP A 844 -7.27 2.05 32.04
CA ASP A 844 -8.00 2.76 33.13
C ASP A 844 -8.40 4.20 32.74
N LYS A 845 -7.67 4.80 31.77
CA LYS A 845 -8.06 6.06 31.10
C LYS A 845 -9.01 5.77 29.95
N LEU A 846 -8.68 4.79 29.11
CA LEU A 846 -9.46 4.41 27.92
C LEU A 846 -10.89 3.95 28.27
N SER A 847 -11.12 3.35 29.44
CA SER A 847 -12.47 3.00 29.93
C SER A 847 -13.35 4.20 30.31
N GLN A 848 -12.84 5.42 30.21
CA GLN A 848 -13.60 6.67 30.41
C GLN A 848 -14.15 7.23 29.08
N ALA A 849 -13.61 6.78 27.95
CA ALA A 849 -14.09 7.13 26.61
C ALA A 849 -15.14 6.11 26.12
N LYS A 850 -15.97 6.53 25.16
CA LYS A 850 -16.77 5.62 24.33
C LYS A 850 -15.89 4.93 23.31
N VAL A 851 -16.03 3.62 23.13
CA VAL A 851 -15.21 2.83 22.21
C VAL A 851 -16.09 2.00 21.27
N LEU A 852 -15.87 2.14 19.96
CA LEU A 852 -16.39 1.23 18.94
C LEU A 852 -15.24 0.40 18.37
N LEU A 853 -15.32 -0.92 18.52
CA LEU A 853 -14.40 -1.89 17.94
C LEU A 853 -15.07 -2.64 16.79
N MET A 854 -14.36 -2.79 15.68
CA MET A 854 -14.81 -3.53 14.50
C MET A 854 -13.67 -4.41 13.98
N HIS A 855 -13.91 -5.69 13.71
CA HIS A 855 -12.85 -6.65 13.37
C HIS A 855 -13.40 -7.76 12.45
N GLY A 856 -12.62 -8.23 11.47
CA GLY A 856 -12.94 -9.45 10.72
C GLY A 856 -12.73 -10.71 11.56
N ASP A 857 -13.30 -11.85 11.15
CA ASP A 857 -13.06 -13.15 11.81
C ASP A 857 -11.96 -13.99 11.14
N GLN A 858 -11.50 -13.60 9.94
CA GLN A 858 -10.41 -14.21 9.17
C GLN A 858 -9.19 -13.27 9.04
N ASP A 859 -8.96 -12.40 10.03
CA ASP A 859 -7.84 -11.46 10.04
C ASP A 859 -6.52 -12.17 10.40
N GLU A 860 -5.69 -12.45 9.38
CA GLU A 860 -4.36 -13.06 9.54
C GLU A 860 -3.24 -12.04 9.86
N ALA A 861 -3.48 -10.73 9.72
CA ALA A 861 -2.46 -9.71 9.95
C ALA A 861 -2.47 -9.21 11.41
N VAL A 862 -3.67 -9.04 11.97
CA VAL A 862 -3.91 -8.72 13.38
C VAL A 862 -4.97 -9.67 13.92
N PRO A 863 -4.63 -10.70 14.71
CA PRO A 863 -5.60 -11.69 15.15
C PRO A 863 -6.77 -11.11 15.96
N LEU A 864 -7.99 -11.59 15.67
CA LEU A 864 -9.26 -11.19 16.33
C LEU A 864 -9.20 -11.13 17.86
N ASP A 865 -8.37 -11.98 18.48
CA ASP A 865 -8.03 -11.97 19.91
C ASP A 865 -7.71 -10.58 20.45
N HIS A 866 -7.09 -9.70 19.64
CA HIS A 866 -6.75 -8.33 20.01
C HIS A 866 -8.01 -7.52 20.39
N SER A 867 -9.02 -7.50 19.53
CA SER A 867 -10.27 -6.79 19.84
C SER A 867 -11.07 -7.49 20.94
N ILE A 868 -11.05 -8.81 21.01
CA ILE A 868 -11.67 -9.56 22.12
C ILE A 868 -11.04 -9.13 23.44
N LEU A 869 -9.72 -9.16 23.54
CA LEU A 869 -8.94 -8.86 24.75
C LEU A 869 -9.20 -7.43 25.24
N ILE A 870 -9.08 -6.42 24.39
CA ILE A 870 -9.28 -5.03 24.81
C ILE A 870 -10.75 -4.75 25.15
N ALA A 871 -11.71 -5.29 24.38
CA ALA A 871 -13.14 -5.13 24.67
C ALA A 871 -13.50 -5.70 26.04
N ASP A 872 -13.02 -6.89 26.36
CA ASP A 872 -13.27 -7.54 27.65
C ASP A 872 -12.59 -6.79 28.81
N GLN A 873 -11.35 -6.33 28.63
CA GLN A 873 -10.62 -5.58 29.66
C GLN A 873 -11.26 -4.23 29.98
N LEU A 874 -11.82 -3.54 29.00
CA LEU A 874 -12.57 -2.29 29.18
C LEU A 874 -13.95 -2.54 29.82
N ARG A 875 -14.69 -3.56 29.36
CA ARG A 875 -15.99 -3.97 29.96
C ARG A 875 -15.86 -4.37 31.43
N ARG A 876 -14.79 -5.08 31.80
CA ARG A 876 -14.47 -5.43 33.20
C ARG A 876 -14.19 -4.20 34.08
N ARG A 877 -13.83 -3.06 33.49
CA ARG A 877 -13.67 -1.75 34.16
C ARG A 877 -14.94 -0.88 34.14
N GLY A 878 -15.99 -1.31 33.44
CA GLY A 878 -17.24 -0.57 33.29
C GLY A 878 -17.25 0.47 32.15
N GLY A 879 -16.30 0.40 31.21
CA GLY A 879 -16.26 1.29 30.04
C GLY A 879 -17.35 0.97 29.00
N ASP A 880 -17.78 2.00 28.26
CA ASP A 880 -18.81 1.91 27.21
C ASP A 880 -18.20 1.40 25.89
N VAL A 881 -18.29 0.09 25.65
CA VAL A 881 -17.62 -0.58 24.52
C VAL A 881 -18.56 -1.42 23.66
N ALA A 882 -18.90 -0.87 22.50
CA ALA A 882 -19.44 -1.61 21.37
C ALA A 882 -18.31 -2.40 20.69
N PHE A 883 -18.55 -3.68 20.36
CA PHE A 883 -17.61 -4.52 19.62
C PHE A 883 -18.38 -5.40 18.67
N HIS A 884 -18.05 -5.32 17.38
CA HIS A 884 -18.67 -6.05 16.29
C HIS A 884 -17.62 -6.87 15.55
N VAL A 885 -17.92 -8.15 15.36
CA VAL A 885 -17.15 -9.08 14.53
C VAL A 885 -17.90 -9.24 13.21
N PHE A 886 -17.16 -9.23 12.10
CA PHE A 886 -17.69 -9.34 10.75
C PHE A 886 -17.28 -10.69 10.16
N GLU A 887 -18.27 -11.54 9.90
CA GLU A 887 -18.09 -12.90 9.38
C GLU A 887 -17.68 -12.87 7.91
N GLY A 888 -16.63 -13.61 7.57
CA GLY A 888 -16.07 -13.71 6.22
C GLY A 888 -15.16 -12.53 5.82
N GLU A 889 -14.57 -11.83 6.78
CA GLU A 889 -13.68 -10.68 6.51
C GLU A 889 -12.27 -10.87 7.09
N GLY A 890 -11.27 -10.40 6.34
CA GLY A 890 -9.87 -10.31 6.78
C GLY A 890 -9.49 -8.93 7.33
N HIS A 891 -8.27 -8.45 7.02
CA HIS A 891 -7.71 -7.18 7.52
C HIS A 891 -8.26 -5.92 6.82
N GLY A 892 -9.55 -5.94 6.50
CA GLY A 892 -10.28 -4.89 5.80
C GLY A 892 -11.60 -5.40 5.24
N PHE A 893 -12.68 -4.63 5.41
CA PHE A 893 -14.02 -5.07 5.02
C PHE A 893 -14.27 -4.95 3.51
N ARG A 894 -14.72 -6.04 2.90
CA ARG A 894 -14.81 -6.25 1.44
C ARG A 894 -16.19 -6.66 0.98
N LEU A 895 -16.94 -7.40 1.81
CA LEU A 895 -18.31 -7.78 1.49
C LEU A 895 -19.20 -6.54 1.64
N ARG A 896 -19.97 -6.23 0.60
CA ARG A 896 -20.85 -5.04 0.54
C ARG A 896 -21.70 -4.85 1.80
N VAL A 897 -22.31 -5.92 2.31
CA VAL A 897 -23.14 -5.89 3.53
C VAL A 897 -22.37 -5.50 4.79
N ASN A 898 -21.10 -5.89 4.89
CA ASN A 898 -20.23 -5.58 6.01
C ASN A 898 -19.72 -4.14 5.91
N GLN A 899 -19.37 -3.68 4.72
CA GLN A 899 -19.07 -2.27 4.44
C GLN A 899 -20.28 -1.37 4.75
N GLU A 900 -21.50 -1.75 4.32
CA GLU A 900 -22.74 -1.04 4.67
C GLU A 900 -22.96 -0.97 6.18
N ARG A 901 -22.67 -2.06 6.90
CA ARG A 901 -22.77 -2.12 8.36
C ARG A 901 -21.67 -1.30 9.06
N GLU A 902 -20.48 -1.16 8.49
CA GLU A 902 -19.43 -0.27 9.00
C GLU A 902 -19.88 1.20 8.98
N TYR A 903 -20.38 1.70 7.84
CA TYR A 903 -20.93 3.06 7.75
C TYR A 903 -22.10 3.26 8.74
N ALA A 904 -22.99 2.28 8.85
CA ALA A 904 -24.10 2.33 9.80
C ALA A 904 -23.61 2.40 11.26
N LEU A 905 -22.63 1.58 11.66
CA LEU A 905 -22.08 1.56 13.01
C LEU A 905 -21.36 2.87 13.39
N ILE A 906 -20.60 3.46 12.47
CA ILE A 906 -19.96 4.76 12.72
C ILE A 906 -21.04 5.86 12.84
N GLY A 907 -22.07 5.83 12.00
CA GLY A 907 -23.20 6.78 12.09
C GLY A 907 -24.00 6.64 13.39
N GLU A 908 -24.33 5.41 13.78
CA GLU A 908 -24.96 5.07 15.06
C GLU A 908 -24.11 5.56 16.24
N PHE A 909 -22.79 5.32 16.22
CA PHE A 909 -21.87 5.75 17.27
C PHE A 909 -21.82 7.28 17.44
N LEU A 910 -21.69 8.02 16.34
CA LEU A 910 -21.71 9.49 16.33
C LEU A 910 -23.04 10.07 16.84
N GLN A 911 -24.15 9.34 16.69
CA GLN A 911 -25.45 9.74 17.27
C GLN A 911 -25.55 9.49 18.79
N THR A 912 -24.55 8.88 19.44
CA THR A 912 -24.51 8.67 20.90
C THR A 912 -23.68 9.67 21.68
N LEU A 913 -23.17 10.73 21.02
CA LEU A 913 -22.26 11.75 21.55
C LEU A 913 -23.00 13.07 21.87
#